data_AF-A0A950J0E6-F1
#
_entry.id   AF-A0A950J0E6-F1
#
_cell.length_a   1.000
_cell.length_b   1.000
_cell.length_c   1.000
_cell.angle_alpha   90.00
_cell.angle_beta   90.00
_cell.angle_gamma   90.00
#
_symmetry.space_group_name_H-M   'P 1'
#
loop_
_entity.id
_entity.type
_entity.pdbx_description
1 polymer ?
#
loop_
_entity_poly.entity_id
_entity_poly.type
_entity_poly.pdbx_seq_one_letter_code
_entity_poly.pdbx_strand_id
1 'polypeptide(L)'
;MSATDQTASPTPSRPKHFRWRRWLAGLLAVLALWWGLLAGIAPGIVQSQAAKWAAGIGRKLSLGEVSINPWKMAVELQQLQLSEGKGEPLFAAKRVYVDFSPSALLMGRWQLAEFSVDAPQLWVKRDAQGQWNWARFIHDASGPAQPKKDDSPPPKFLLQALNIRQGQVMFQDELASNEQLKVAPLNLALTDLSTLPEAGGYRLHAALGDGTQLDWKGSLQLQPLQSSGEASIRGFTLASVWDYIKPQFNVAAPQGELSAQARYHFDMSGKSAQLQVSPFNAQLKGLQLQAPGSPHRFVLPTLNVSGGRFDLQHSQLSIQQLALEGGSLEALRRQDGMIDWLTALPQHTAQPAAQHSGGKPSPWQVKVDDIKLANWQYRFSDETFATPLQVSARLPLLHARFALEPKQGFSVDKLAGELADIKLGNAAQPEKISLNKLSLQPSRIVQQGQLIEPGAVDLQGLLVAVERNKQGQLNLAQLFAPGKAAKPASKAAPEDSKNKAGWQLHYPPVSLSEGQISWTDQTLSRPVSATLREVTAKLEAKEAQQLALEVGGKLESGQFKAALQLDPATVALKGKVNVQALPLAPFAPYGLSGTPLRMNGGQLSADLTVESANKGWSVAGTAGISSLAVMEPGEKLPLLGWSNLRVNGIKAQGKPALPLSVAVQDVQLEALSARLILDAKRQLNWQRIFAAKAAAEPKTTAAKPASTASVPPVEIRSIHLNRSKVQFADQSMNPNFATQMHHLRGSIQGLSTRPGRTGTITLDGDVDQYGDVRVRGALAPMAVTDNTDITLSFRNIALNNLNPYATTFAGWRINDGRLTVDLHYLLDHRQMKGQNRVVINTIQLGDEVPDYKGTHLPLRLAVALLEDSDGKIDLDLPVSGSLDDPQFSYGQIVWKALVNVVTKVVTAPFRALGALLGGEGFDNVYFIPGEAGVAPPEREKLEKIAGLMVKRPKMQLQIAGSIDPEVDSKELSRARIDSAVLQAAGRSLLPGEPLPVPDMADPAMLDAIKTVYAKRLGRLKLMSHTLNPGGPSGAVLAKLLRAELIAAEKVDDAALQALARQRADNARKVMMRIDNTLGDHITLGEPVKTRAERDGVALGIKLSSK
;
A
#
# COMPACT_ATOMS: atom_id res chain seq x y z
N MET A 1 84.96 -78.69 36.66
CA MET A 1 85.38 -79.98 37.29
C MET A 1 85.04 -81.06 36.27
N SER A 2 85.99 -81.31 35.36
CA SER A 2 86.89 -82.47 35.38
C SER A 2 86.17 -83.67 34.75
N ALA A 3 86.49 -84.25 33.60
CA ALA A 3 87.72 -84.48 32.83
C ALA A 3 87.70 -85.98 32.49
N THR A 4 88.11 -86.32 31.26
CA THR A 4 88.91 -87.51 30.86
C THR A 4 88.32 -88.91 31.11
N ASP A 5 88.50 -89.94 30.29
CA ASP A 5 89.17 -90.16 29.00
C ASP A 5 88.76 -91.57 28.52
N GLN A 6 88.98 -91.85 27.21
CA GLN A 6 89.47 -93.09 26.56
C GLN A 6 89.14 -94.49 27.17
N THR A 7 88.80 -95.58 26.45
CA THR A 7 89.10 -96.04 25.08
C THR A 7 88.35 -97.36 24.81
N ALA A 8 88.21 -97.71 23.52
CA ALA A 8 88.24 -99.05 22.89
C ALA A 8 87.02 -99.39 21.99
N SER A 9 87.32 -99.71 20.72
CA SER A 9 86.39 -100.25 19.71
C SER A 9 86.27 -101.78 19.82
N PRO A 10 85.17 -102.40 19.30
CA PRO A 10 85.25 -102.97 17.96
C PRO A 10 83.96 -102.84 17.10
N THR A 11 84.10 -103.24 15.84
CA THR A 11 83.22 -103.14 14.64
C THR A 11 81.99 -104.10 14.63
N PRO A 12 81.09 -104.15 13.61
CA PRO A 12 79.69 -103.76 13.75
C PRO A 12 78.64 -104.89 13.50
N SER A 13 77.37 -104.66 13.88
CA SER A 13 76.23 -105.50 13.45
C SER A 13 75.00 -104.68 13.01
N ARG A 14 74.42 -105.08 11.86
CA ARG A 14 73.32 -104.48 11.08
C ARG A 14 71.94 -104.38 11.80
N PRO A 15 71.00 -103.54 11.28
CA PRO A 15 69.84 -103.03 12.02
C PRO A 15 68.58 -103.91 11.91
N LYS A 16 67.73 -103.91 12.95
CA LYS A 16 66.38 -104.50 12.91
C LYS A 16 65.35 -103.43 12.50
N HIS A 17 64.84 -103.58 11.28
CA HIS A 17 63.74 -102.78 10.74
C HIS A 17 62.40 -103.11 11.42
N PHE A 18 61.74 -102.07 11.91
CA PHE A 18 60.53 -102.07 12.72
C PHE A 18 59.27 -102.46 11.90
N ARG A 19 58.45 -103.41 12.40
CA ARG A 19 57.30 -104.06 11.73
C ARG A 19 56.08 -103.16 11.44
N TRP A 20 56.06 -101.93 11.95
CA TRP A 20 54.99 -100.97 11.65
C TRP A 20 54.92 -100.59 10.16
N ARG A 21 56.04 -100.64 9.41
CA ARG A 21 56.10 -100.31 7.99
C ARG A 21 55.21 -101.18 7.10
N ARG A 22 54.98 -102.46 7.44
CA ARG A 22 54.13 -103.38 6.65
C ARG A 22 52.64 -103.14 6.89
N TRP A 23 52.25 -102.84 8.13
CA TRP A 23 50.89 -102.42 8.46
C TRP A 23 50.58 -101.04 7.88
N LEU A 24 51.55 -100.11 7.91
CA LEU A 24 51.45 -98.81 7.26
C LEU A 24 51.28 -98.95 5.75
N ALA A 25 52.09 -99.81 5.09
CA ALA A 25 51.99 -100.05 3.64
C ALA A 25 50.67 -100.73 3.23
N GLY A 26 50.17 -101.69 4.02
CA GLY A 26 48.87 -102.33 3.78
C GLY A 26 47.69 -101.37 3.98
N LEU A 27 47.74 -100.54 5.02
CA LEU A 27 46.73 -99.51 5.28
C LEU A 27 46.75 -98.42 4.20
N LEU A 28 47.93 -98.02 3.72
CA LEU A 28 48.09 -97.09 2.59
C LEU A 28 47.59 -97.69 1.27
N ALA A 29 47.79 -98.99 1.02
CA ALA A 29 47.28 -99.66 -0.17
C ALA A 29 45.74 -99.77 -0.16
N VAL A 30 45.14 -100.12 0.98
CA VAL A 30 43.68 -100.16 1.16
C VAL A 30 43.07 -98.77 1.05
N LEU A 31 43.69 -97.74 1.67
CA LEU A 31 43.28 -96.34 1.51
C LEU A 31 43.38 -95.88 0.05
N ALA A 32 44.45 -96.23 -0.66
CA ALA A 32 44.62 -95.89 -2.09
C ALA A 32 43.58 -96.59 -2.98
N LEU A 33 43.26 -97.86 -2.71
CA LEU A 33 42.24 -98.63 -3.43
C LEU A 33 40.84 -98.07 -3.15
N TRP A 34 40.52 -97.80 -1.88
CA TRP A 34 39.27 -97.18 -1.45
C TRP A 34 39.12 -95.75 -2.01
N TRP A 35 40.21 -94.98 -2.08
CA TRP A 35 40.25 -93.66 -2.70
C TRP A 35 40.09 -93.68 -4.22
N GLY A 36 40.73 -94.63 -4.91
CA GLY A 36 40.50 -94.83 -6.35
C GLY A 36 39.05 -95.20 -6.65
N LEU A 37 38.44 -96.02 -5.78
CA LEU A 37 37.03 -96.43 -5.87
C LEU A 37 36.07 -95.25 -5.62
N LEU A 38 36.37 -94.40 -4.63
CA LEU A 38 35.65 -93.15 -4.39
C LEU A 38 35.78 -92.16 -5.54
N ALA A 39 36.97 -91.98 -6.11
CA ALA A 39 37.17 -91.07 -7.24
C ALA A 39 36.47 -91.56 -8.53
N GLY A 40 36.36 -92.88 -8.74
CA GLY A 40 35.76 -93.47 -9.95
C GLY A 40 34.26 -93.72 -9.90
N ILE A 41 33.73 -94.30 -8.81
CA ILE A 41 32.32 -94.73 -8.71
C ILE A 41 31.44 -93.67 -8.04
N ALA A 42 31.97 -92.94 -7.03
CA ALA A 42 31.15 -92.00 -6.28
C ALA A 42 30.55 -90.86 -7.12
N PRO A 43 31.21 -90.33 -8.20
CA PRO A 43 30.56 -89.37 -9.09
C PRO A 43 29.22 -89.84 -9.68
N GLY A 44 29.15 -91.08 -10.18
CA GLY A 44 27.92 -91.65 -10.74
C GLY A 44 26.84 -91.92 -9.68
N ILE A 45 27.25 -92.25 -8.45
CA ILE A 45 26.33 -92.37 -7.30
C ILE A 45 25.74 -90.99 -6.96
N VAL A 46 26.59 -89.96 -6.86
CA VAL A 46 26.14 -88.59 -6.56
C VAL A 46 25.16 -88.11 -7.64
N GLN A 47 25.46 -88.31 -8.92
CA GLN A 47 24.58 -87.91 -10.02
C GLN A 47 23.22 -88.62 -9.97
N SER A 48 23.21 -89.95 -9.77
CA SER A 48 21.97 -90.73 -9.73
C SER A 48 21.13 -90.47 -8.47
N GLN A 49 21.76 -90.33 -7.30
CA GLN A 49 21.05 -90.05 -6.05
C GLN A 49 20.53 -88.62 -5.98
N ALA A 50 21.28 -87.65 -6.48
CA ALA A 50 20.81 -86.26 -6.56
C ALA A 50 19.59 -86.14 -7.50
N ALA A 51 19.59 -86.86 -8.63
CA ALA A 51 18.43 -86.91 -9.54
C ALA A 51 17.22 -87.61 -8.89
N LYS A 52 17.43 -88.75 -8.19
CA LYS A 52 16.37 -89.45 -7.45
C LYS A 52 15.79 -88.60 -6.33
N TRP A 53 16.63 -87.91 -5.56
CA TRP A 53 16.20 -86.99 -4.52
C TRP A 53 15.34 -85.87 -5.08
N ALA A 54 15.78 -85.22 -6.17
CA ALA A 54 15.01 -84.17 -6.83
C ALA A 54 13.65 -84.68 -7.33
N ALA A 55 13.60 -85.88 -7.92
CA ALA A 55 12.34 -86.51 -8.35
C ALA A 55 11.40 -86.79 -7.16
N GLY A 56 11.94 -87.18 -6.01
CA GLY A 56 11.19 -87.42 -4.77
C GLY A 56 10.47 -86.18 -4.22
N ILE A 57 10.97 -84.98 -4.53
CA ILE A 57 10.34 -83.69 -4.20
C ILE A 57 9.63 -83.06 -5.40
N GLY A 58 9.34 -83.83 -6.45
CA GLY A 58 8.59 -83.37 -7.62
C GLY A 58 9.36 -82.43 -8.57
N ARG A 59 10.69 -82.49 -8.58
CA ARG A 59 11.56 -81.60 -9.37
C ARG A 59 12.54 -82.38 -10.24
N LYS A 60 13.18 -81.69 -11.19
CA LYS A 60 14.19 -82.27 -12.08
C LYS A 60 15.53 -81.60 -11.83
N LEU A 61 16.53 -82.40 -11.46
CA LEU A 61 17.91 -81.97 -11.32
C LEU A 61 18.77 -82.62 -12.41
N SER A 62 19.47 -81.80 -13.17
CA SER A 62 20.48 -82.20 -14.16
C SER A 62 21.85 -81.76 -13.66
N LEU A 63 22.84 -82.65 -13.80
CA LEU A 63 24.24 -82.42 -13.46
C LEU A 63 25.07 -82.90 -14.65
N GLY A 64 26.06 -82.09 -15.06
CA GLY A 64 27.06 -82.46 -16.06
C GLY A 64 28.14 -83.36 -15.47
N GLU A 65 29.39 -82.91 -15.52
CA GLU A 65 30.51 -83.63 -14.92
C GLU A 65 30.54 -83.45 -13.39
N VAL A 66 30.71 -84.56 -12.66
CA VAL A 66 30.93 -84.60 -11.20
C VAL A 66 32.34 -85.10 -10.95
N SER A 67 33.16 -84.32 -10.24
CA SER A 67 34.52 -84.72 -9.87
C SER A 67 34.66 -84.71 -8.36
N ILE A 68 35.27 -85.75 -7.79
CA ILE A 68 35.50 -85.88 -6.35
C ILE A 68 37.00 -86.06 -6.13
N ASN A 69 37.61 -85.14 -5.41
CA ASN A 69 39.01 -85.23 -4.99
C ASN A 69 39.08 -85.75 -3.55
N PRO A 70 39.40 -87.04 -3.34
CA PRO A 70 39.39 -87.63 -2.00
C PRO A 70 40.48 -87.09 -1.07
N TRP A 71 41.59 -86.56 -1.60
CA TRP A 71 42.71 -86.02 -0.79
C TRP A 71 42.39 -84.66 -0.18
N LYS A 72 41.73 -83.81 -0.97
CA LYS A 72 41.20 -82.53 -0.49
C LYS A 72 39.81 -82.69 0.15
N MET A 73 39.21 -83.88 0.05
CA MET A 73 37.78 -84.09 0.30
C MET A 73 36.92 -83.01 -0.37
N ALA A 74 37.23 -82.73 -1.63
CA ALA A 74 36.54 -81.71 -2.41
C ALA A 74 35.59 -82.34 -3.42
N VAL A 75 34.43 -81.74 -3.61
CA VAL A 75 33.40 -82.12 -4.60
C VAL A 75 33.21 -80.96 -5.56
N GLU A 76 33.37 -81.22 -6.86
CA GLU A 76 33.09 -80.27 -7.93
C GLU A 76 31.93 -80.79 -8.79
N LEU A 77 30.90 -79.95 -8.96
CA LEU A 77 29.74 -80.21 -9.82
C LEU A 77 29.73 -79.20 -10.97
N GLN A 78 29.68 -79.66 -12.21
CA GLN A 78 29.60 -78.79 -13.39
C GLN A 78 28.20 -78.82 -14.02
N GLN A 79 27.78 -77.70 -14.61
CA GLN A 79 26.50 -77.55 -15.32
C GLN A 79 25.29 -78.03 -14.51
N LEU A 80 25.17 -77.58 -13.26
CA LEU A 80 24.05 -77.91 -12.41
C LEU A 80 22.81 -77.14 -12.88
N GLN A 81 21.69 -77.82 -13.08
CA GLN A 81 20.41 -77.19 -13.39
C GLN A 81 19.26 -77.88 -12.64
N LEU A 82 18.53 -77.09 -11.85
CA LEU A 82 17.35 -77.50 -11.10
C LEU A 82 16.12 -76.78 -11.67
N SER A 83 15.10 -77.55 -12.05
CA SER A 83 13.82 -77.04 -12.57
C SER A 83 12.62 -77.63 -11.83
N GLU A 84 11.50 -76.91 -11.80
CA GLU A 84 10.22 -77.44 -11.33
C GLU A 84 9.70 -78.56 -12.25
N GLY A 85 8.76 -79.38 -11.77
CA GLY A 85 8.22 -80.52 -12.50
C GLY A 85 7.62 -80.21 -13.88
N LYS A 86 7.24 -78.95 -14.17
CA LYS A 86 6.78 -78.48 -15.49
C LYS A 86 7.90 -77.96 -16.42
N GLY A 87 9.15 -77.98 -15.97
CA GLY A 87 10.31 -77.52 -16.75
C GLY A 87 10.75 -76.08 -16.52
N GLU A 88 10.06 -75.32 -15.66
CA GLU A 88 10.48 -73.95 -15.30
C GLU A 88 11.79 -73.97 -14.48
N PRO A 89 12.80 -73.14 -14.81
CA PRO A 89 14.07 -73.13 -14.10
C PRO A 89 13.95 -72.51 -12.70
N LEU A 90 14.68 -73.05 -11.72
CA LEU A 90 14.75 -72.53 -10.35
C LEU A 90 16.16 -72.06 -10.01
N PHE A 91 17.14 -72.91 -10.31
CA PHE A 91 18.55 -72.66 -10.02
C PHE A 91 19.41 -73.31 -11.09
N ALA A 92 20.43 -72.62 -11.56
CA ALA A 92 21.46 -73.19 -12.41
C ALA A 92 22.84 -72.68 -11.96
N ALA A 93 23.91 -73.44 -12.17
CA ALA A 93 25.26 -72.98 -11.90
C ALA A 93 26.26 -73.62 -12.88
N LYS A 94 27.26 -72.84 -13.32
CA LYS A 94 28.32 -73.37 -14.19
C LYS A 94 29.21 -74.34 -13.44
N ARG A 95 29.58 -73.98 -12.20
CA ARG A 95 30.39 -74.80 -11.29
C ARG A 95 29.96 -74.59 -9.84
N VAL A 96 29.85 -75.67 -9.08
CA VAL A 96 29.74 -75.67 -7.61
C VAL A 96 30.92 -76.46 -7.06
N TYR A 97 31.74 -75.86 -6.21
CA TYR A 97 32.90 -76.46 -5.58
C TYR A 97 32.73 -76.42 -4.06
N VAL A 98 32.92 -77.56 -3.40
CA VAL A 98 32.82 -77.70 -1.94
C VAL A 98 34.05 -78.42 -1.44
N ASP A 99 34.78 -77.82 -0.50
CA ASP A 99 36.01 -78.34 0.10
C ASP A 99 35.81 -78.55 1.60
N PHE A 100 35.82 -79.81 2.03
CA PHE A 100 35.61 -80.19 3.44
C PHE A 100 36.93 -80.40 4.17
N SER A 101 37.03 -79.93 5.42
CA SER A 101 38.23 -80.15 6.24
C SER A 101 38.24 -81.56 6.87
N PRO A 102 39.20 -82.45 6.52
CA PRO A 102 39.25 -83.82 7.03
C PRO A 102 39.55 -83.90 8.53
N SER A 103 40.45 -83.05 9.00
CA SER A 103 40.87 -83.03 10.40
C SER A 103 39.76 -82.53 11.33
N ALA A 104 38.94 -81.59 10.88
CA ALA A 104 37.87 -81.02 11.68
C ALA A 104 36.70 -82.00 11.91
N LEU A 105 36.33 -82.76 10.88
CA LEU A 105 35.27 -83.78 10.98
C LEU A 105 35.65 -84.89 11.98
N LEU A 106 36.92 -85.31 12.00
CA LEU A 106 37.45 -86.26 13.00
C LEU A 106 37.41 -85.71 14.44
N MET A 107 37.40 -84.39 14.60
CA MET A 107 37.29 -83.69 15.90
C MET A 107 35.85 -83.31 16.27
N GLY A 108 34.85 -83.82 15.55
CA GLY A 108 33.43 -83.55 15.81
C GLY A 108 32.98 -82.12 15.46
N ARG A 109 33.72 -81.42 14.58
CA ARG A 109 33.40 -80.08 14.09
C ARG A 109 33.05 -80.12 12.62
N TRP A 110 32.01 -79.40 12.23
CA TRP A 110 31.67 -79.24 10.82
C TRP A 110 32.46 -78.05 10.26
N GLN A 111 33.46 -78.29 9.42
CA GLN A 111 34.28 -77.21 8.85
C GLN A 111 34.42 -77.34 7.34
N LEU A 112 34.04 -76.27 6.63
CA LEU A 112 34.22 -76.12 5.19
C LEU A 112 35.36 -75.12 4.95
N ALA A 113 36.37 -75.53 4.18
CA ALA A 113 37.48 -74.66 3.80
C ALA A 113 37.06 -73.69 2.69
N GLU A 114 36.33 -74.18 1.68
CA GLU A 114 35.81 -73.37 0.60
C GLU A 114 34.45 -73.89 0.12
N PHE A 115 33.51 -72.97 -0.11
CA PHE A 115 32.29 -73.21 -0.86
C PHE A 115 32.18 -72.16 -1.98
N SER A 116 32.41 -72.53 -3.23
CA SER A 116 32.34 -71.58 -4.35
C SER A 116 31.34 -71.97 -5.42
N VAL A 117 30.60 -70.98 -5.92
CA VAL A 117 29.59 -71.14 -6.94
C VAL A 117 29.85 -70.12 -8.06
N ASP A 118 30.12 -70.63 -9.26
CA ASP A 118 30.43 -69.81 -10.43
C ASP A 118 29.23 -69.70 -11.36
N ALA A 119 28.93 -68.46 -11.74
CA ALA A 119 27.79 -68.05 -12.55
C ALA A 119 26.46 -68.69 -12.13
N PRO A 120 26.06 -68.65 -10.83
CA PRO A 120 24.74 -69.13 -10.45
C PRO A 120 23.64 -68.27 -11.03
N GLN A 121 22.55 -68.88 -11.49
CA GLN A 121 21.34 -68.23 -11.94
C GLN A 121 20.20 -68.68 -11.03
N LEU A 122 19.50 -67.74 -10.42
CA LEU A 122 18.45 -67.97 -9.45
C LEU A 122 17.14 -67.35 -9.95
N TRP A 123 16.06 -68.10 -10.05
CA TRP A 123 14.74 -67.59 -10.42
C TRP A 123 13.83 -67.54 -9.20
N VAL A 124 13.46 -66.33 -8.78
CA VAL A 124 12.58 -66.07 -7.63
C VAL A 124 11.28 -65.50 -8.17
N LYS A 125 10.19 -66.27 -8.06
CA LYS A 125 8.89 -65.93 -8.61
C LYS A 125 7.82 -65.96 -7.52
N ARG A 126 7.01 -64.91 -7.43
CA ARG A 126 5.74 -64.88 -6.68
C ARG A 126 4.59 -65.00 -7.67
N ASP A 127 3.74 -65.99 -7.47
CA ASP A 127 2.54 -66.18 -8.28
C ASP A 127 1.40 -65.23 -7.87
N ALA A 128 0.34 -65.17 -8.69
CA ALA A 128 -0.87 -64.39 -8.42
C ALA A 128 -1.59 -64.74 -7.11
N GLN A 129 -1.34 -65.92 -6.53
CA GLN A 129 -1.84 -66.33 -5.21
C GLN A 129 -0.94 -65.86 -4.06
N GLY A 130 0.15 -65.16 -4.38
CA GLY A 130 1.10 -64.60 -3.44
C GLY A 130 2.13 -65.60 -2.89
N GLN A 131 2.21 -66.81 -3.45
CA GLN A 131 3.17 -67.83 -3.03
C GLN A 131 4.49 -67.74 -3.79
N TRP A 132 5.61 -67.87 -3.06
CA TRP A 132 6.95 -67.87 -3.64
C TRP A 132 7.36 -69.29 -4.07
N ASN A 133 7.89 -69.43 -5.28
CA ASN A 133 8.40 -70.70 -5.82
C ASN A 133 9.47 -71.36 -4.91
N TRP A 134 10.32 -70.56 -4.26
CA TRP A 134 11.32 -71.00 -3.28
C TRP A 134 10.73 -71.39 -1.92
N ALA A 135 9.63 -70.76 -1.48
CA ALA A 135 8.95 -71.19 -0.27
C ALA A 135 8.32 -72.58 -0.45
N ARG A 136 7.73 -72.84 -1.63
CA ARG A 136 7.27 -74.17 -2.03
C ARG A 136 8.43 -75.16 -2.05
N PHE A 137 9.55 -74.81 -2.68
CA PHE A 137 10.75 -75.65 -2.71
C PHE A 137 11.23 -76.07 -1.33
N ILE A 138 11.36 -75.09 -0.42
CA ILE A 138 11.81 -75.36 0.94
C ILE A 138 10.81 -76.26 1.65
N HIS A 139 9.51 -75.99 1.56
CA HIS A 139 8.47 -76.83 2.15
C HIS A 139 8.51 -78.28 1.64
N ASP A 140 8.63 -78.46 0.32
CA ASP A 140 8.75 -79.77 -0.34
C ASP A 140 10.02 -80.51 0.12
N ALA A 141 11.13 -79.77 0.29
CA ALA A 141 12.44 -80.33 0.65
C ALA A 141 12.61 -80.60 2.15
N SER A 142 11.97 -79.83 3.03
CA SER A 142 12.13 -79.94 4.50
C SER A 142 11.21 -80.97 5.15
N GLY A 143 10.15 -81.41 4.47
CA GLY A 143 9.11 -82.28 5.05
C GLY A 143 8.29 -81.59 6.16
N PRO A 144 7.29 -82.29 6.76
CA PRO A 144 6.45 -81.72 7.81
C PRO A 144 7.28 -81.40 9.07
N ALA A 145 7.14 -80.18 9.60
CA ALA A 145 7.88 -79.71 10.77
C ALA A 145 7.60 -80.58 12.00
N GLN A 146 8.63 -81.24 12.54
CA GLN A 146 8.56 -81.87 13.87
C GLN A 146 9.19 -80.93 14.91
N PRO A 147 8.42 -80.40 15.87
CA PRO A 147 8.98 -79.58 16.93
C PRO A 147 9.71 -80.46 17.95
N LYS A 148 11.04 -80.51 17.89
CA LYS A 148 11.87 -80.94 19.03
C LYS A 148 12.34 -79.71 19.80
N LYS A 149 11.86 -79.56 21.04
CA LYS A 149 12.50 -78.74 22.08
C LYS A 149 13.69 -79.53 22.61
N ASP A 150 14.89 -79.17 22.21
CA ASP A 150 16.13 -79.62 22.85
C ASP A 150 17.03 -78.39 23.05
N ASP A 151 17.38 -78.08 24.30
CA ASP A 151 18.37 -77.07 24.71
C ASP A 151 19.82 -77.52 24.43
N SER A 152 20.02 -78.33 23.38
CA SER A 152 21.35 -78.79 22.97
C SER A 152 22.12 -77.62 22.35
N PRO A 153 23.38 -77.36 22.76
CA PRO A 153 24.17 -76.28 22.18
C PRO A 153 24.32 -76.49 20.67
N PRO A 154 24.26 -75.40 19.88
CA PRO A 154 24.27 -75.48 18.42
C PRO A 154 25.53 -76.19 17.94
N PRO A 155 25.45 -76.97 16.84
CA PRO A 155 26.61 -77.64 16.30
C PRO A 155 27.73 -76.64 15.99
N LYS A 156 28.97 -76.99 16.38
CA LYS A 156 30.16 -76.18 16.08
C LYS A 156 30.43 -76.25 14.58
N PHE A 157 30.15 -75.16 13.88
CA PHE A 157 30.24 -75.03 12.44
C PHE A 157 31.12 -73.84 12.07
N LEU A 158 32.05 -74.03 11.13
CA LEU A 158 32.91 -72.99 10.59
C LEU A 158 32.97 -73.07 9.07
N LEU A 159 32.73 -71.94 8.41
CA LEU A 159 32.87 -71.76 6.97
C LEU A 159 33.97 -70.72 6.71
N GLN A 160 35.15 -71.19 6.28
CA GLN A 160 36.31 -70.30 6.09
C GLN A 160 36.15 -69.38 4.88
N ALA A 161 35.63 -69.87 3.77
CA ALA A 161 35.38 -69.06 2.58
C ALA A 161 34.12 -69.51 1.84
N LEU A 162 33.22 -68.57 1.53
CA LEU A 162 32.13 -68.75 0.58
C LEU A 162 32.27 -67.72 -0.54
N ASN A 163 32.34 -68.16 -1.79
CA ASN A 163 32.52 -67.28 -2.94
C ASN A 163 31.45 -67.55 -4.02
N ILE A 164 30.55 -66.61 -4.22
CA ILE A 164 29.66 -66.55 -5.37
C ILE A 164 30.27 -65.60 -6.39
N ARG A 165 30.55 -66.07 -7.61
CA ARG A 165 31.14 -65.28 -8.69
C ARG A 165 30.17 -65.19 -9.87
N GLN A 166 29.96 -63.98 -10.39
CA GLN A 166 29.11 -63.71 -11.56
C GLN A 166 27.67 -64.25 -11.46
N GLY A 167 27.09 -64.23 -10.26
CA GLY A 167 25.72 -64.66 -10.02
C GLY A 167 24.67 -63.78 -10.71
N GLN A 168 23.50 -64.35 -10.96
CA GLN A 168 22.35 -63.69 -11.57
C GLN A 168 21.08 -64.08 -10.79
N VAL A 169 20.28 -63.10 -10.38
CA VAL A 169 18.99 -63.35 -9.72
C VAL A 169 17.89 -62.71 -10.56
N MET A 170 16.97 -63.52 -11.07
CA MET A 170 15.79 -63.09 -11.79
C MET A 170 14.60 -63.08 -10.83
N PHE A 171 14.08 -61.91 -10.53
CA PHE A 171 12.98 -61.72 -9.61
C PHE A 171 11.72 -61.33 -10.38
N GLN A 172 10.59 -61.99 -10.12
CA GLN A 172 9.30 -61.72 -10.76
C GLN A 172 8.20 -61.78 -9.70
N ASP A 173 7.37 -60.75 -9.59
CA ASP A 173 6.31 -60.68 -8.58
C ASP A 173 4.97 -60.30 -9.23
N GLU A 174 4.20 -61.31 -9.63
CA GLU A 174 2.93 -61.13 -10.35
C GLU A 174 1.86 -60.37 -9.53
N LEU A 175 2.06 -60.19 -8.22
CA LEU A 175 1.14 -59.46 -7.35
C LEU A 175 1.40 -57.94 -7.36
N ALA A 176 2.64 -57.53 -7.62
CA ALA A 176 3.06 -56.12 -7.62
C ALA A 176 3.26 -55.60 -9.04
N SER A 177 4.07 -56.29 -9.85
CA SER A 177 4.40 -55.90 -11.22
C SER A 177 4.72 -57.13 -12.07
N ASN A 178 4.25 -57.15 -13.31
CA ASN A 178 4.55 -58.26 -14.22
C ASN A 178 5.96 -58.17 -14.83
N GLU A 179 6.73 -57.13 -14.49
CA GLU A 179 8.11 -56.93 -14.95
C GLU A 179 9.11 -57.79 -14.16
N GLN A 180 10.13 -58.29 -14.87
CA GLN A 180 11.19 -59.13 -14.30
C GLN A 180 12.38 -58.27 -13.89
N LEU A 181 12.66 -58.19 -12.59
CA LEU A 181 13.84 -57.51 -12.06
C LEU A 181 15.06 -58.45 -12.14
N LYS A 182 16.05 -58.07 -12.96
CA LYS A 182 17.31 -58.81 -13.13
C LYS A 182 18.43 -58.18 -12.30
N VAL A 183 19.03 -58.97 -11.40
CA VAL A 183 20.24 -58.62 -10.65
C VAL A 183 21.42 -59.39 -11.24
N ALA A 184 22.35 -58.72 -11.93
CA ALA A 184 23.54 -59.31 -12.52
C ALA A 184 24.62 -58.24 -12.83
N PRO A 185 25.92 -58.47 -12.53
CA PRO A 185 26.45 -59.61 -11.77
C PRO A 185 26.20 -59.45 -10.26
N LEU A 186 26.08 -60.58 -9.56
CA LEU A 186 26.08 -60.70 -8.10
C LEU A 186 27.34 -61.46 -7.67
N ASN A 187 28.20 -60.78 -6.92
CA ASN A 187 29.41 -61.36 -6.33
C ASN A 187 29.28 -61.30 -4.81
N LEU A 188 29.38 -62.44 -4.13
CA LEU A 188 29.34 -62.52 -2.66
C LEU A 188 30.57 -63.27 -2.17
N ALA A 189 31.33 -62.67 -1.27
CA ALA A 189 32.41 -63.32 -0.55
C ALA A 189 32.10 -63.27 0.95
N LEU A 190 32.04 -64.43 1.61
CA LEU A 190 32.01 -64.55 3.08
C LEU A 190 33.30 -65.21 3.53
N THR A 191 33.87 -64.75 4.66
CA THR A 191 35.07 -65.34 5.27
C THR A 191 34.84 -65.63 6.75
N ASP A 192 35.35 -66.75 7.23
CA ASP A 192 35.38 -67.12 8.65
C ASP A 192 34.02 -67.06 9.38
N LEU A 193 32.95 -67.50 8.73
CA LEU A 193 31.61 -67.54 9.33
C LEU A 193 31.50 -68.72 10.31
N SER A 194 31.35 -68.41 11.61
CA SER A 194 31.43 -69.38 12.70
C SER A 194 30.17 -69.38 13.59
N THR A 195 29.81 -70.53 14.16
CA THR A 195 28.84 -70.60 15.26
C THR A 195 29.47 -70.31 16.63
N LEU A 196 30.79 -70.12 16.68
CA LEU A 196 31.52 -69.60 17.85
C LEU A 196 31.39 -68.06 17.91
N PRO A 197 31.71 -67.42 19.05
CA PRO A 197 31.69 -65.96 19.20
C PRO A 197 32.87 -65.28 18.48
N GLU A 198 32.98 -65.51 17.17
CA GLU A 198 33.97 -64.97 16.27
C GLU A 198 33.25 -64.22 15.14
N ALA A 199 33.81 -63.09 14.72
CA ALA A 199 33.24 -62.27 13.65
C ALA A 199 33.84 -62.68 12.30
N GLY A 200 33.01 -63.18 11.40
CA GLY A 200 33.35 -63.40 10.00
C GLY A 200 33.25 -62.12 9.18
N GLY A 201 33.89 -62.09 8.02
CA GLY A 201 33.81 -60.98 7.06
C GLY A 201 32.79 -61.27 5.95
N TYR A 202 32.17 -60.24 5.39
CA TYR A 202 31.39 -60.36 4.16
C TYR A 202 31.63 -59.19 3.21
N ARG A 203 31.53 -59.46 1.90
CA ARG A 203 31.51 -58.48 0.82
C ARG A 203 30.50 -58.91 -0.26
N LEU A 204 29.53 -58.07 -0.54
CA LEU A 204 28.54 -58.23 -1.60
C LEU A 204 28.70 -57.07 -2.59
N HIS A 205 28.81 -57.41 -3.87
CA HIS A 205 28.68 -56.47 -4.98
C HIS A 205 27.58 -56.99 -5.90
N ALA A 206 26.55 -56.20 -6.14
CA ALA A 206 25.44 -56.54 -7.01
C ALA A 206 25.09 -55.37 -7.93
N ALA A 207 24.67 -55.66 -9.16
CA ALA A 207 24.13 -54.66 -10.08
C ALA A 207 22.74 -55.04 -10.57
N LEU A 208 21.87 -54.06 -10.81
CA LEU A 208 20.55 -54.27 -11.42
C LEU A 208 20.59 -53.92 -12.91
N GLY A 209 19.61 -54.43 -13.66
CA GLY A 209 19.47 -54.18 -15.11
C GLY A 209 19.25 -52.71 -15.50
N ASP A 210 18.89 -51.84 -14.55
CA ASP A 210 18.69 -50.39 -14.74
C ASP A 210 19.97 -49.55 -14.52
N GLY A 211 21.11 -50.20 -14.25
CA GLY A 211 22.39 -49.53 -13.98
C GLY A 211 22.68 -49.28 -12.50
N THR A 212 21.76 -49.63 -11.59
CA THR A 212 21.98 -49.52 -10.13
C THR A 212 23.14 -50.40 -9.69
N GLN A 213 24.01 -49.87 -8.81
CA GLN A 213 25.07 -50.63 -8.14
C GLN A 213 24.83 -50.69 -6.63
N LEU A 214 24.99 -51.87 -6.03
CA LEU A 214 24.90 -52.14 -4.61
C LEU A 214 26.22 -52.75 -4.12
N ASP A 215 26.88 -52.07 -3.19
CA ASP A 215 28.06 -52.55 -2.48
C ASP A 215 27.75 -52.67 -1.00
N TRP A 216 28.02 -53.82 -0.39
CA TRP A 216 27.80 -54.04 1.04
C TRP A 216 28.94 -54.87 1.64
N LYS A 217 29.67 -54.31 2.61
CA LYS A 217 30.84 -54.96 3.23
C LYS A 217 30.83 -54.77 4.74
N GLY A 218 31.30 -55.75 5.48
CA GLY A 218 31.36 -55.65 6.94
C GLY A 218 31.76 -56.94 7.63
N SER A 219 31.43 -57.01 8.92
CA SER A 219 31.57 -58.18 9.77
C SER A 219 30.22 -58.70 10.25
N LEU A 220 30.14 -60.02 10.43
CA LEU A 220 28.96 -60.75 10.91
C LEU A 220 29.40 -61.79 11.95
N GLN A 221 28.85 -61.68 13.15
CA GLN A 221 28.96 -62.69 14.20
C GLN A 221 27.58 -63.33 14.39
N LEU A 222 27.51 -64.66 14.43
CA LEU A 222 26.24 -65.38 14.53
C LEU A 222 25.74 -65.54 15.98
N GLN A 223 26.65 -65.55 16.95
CA GLN A 223 26.33 -65.79 18.36
C GLN A 223 27.16 -64.90 19.32
N PRO A 224 26.54 -63.90 19.99
CA PRO A 224 25.23 -63.33 19.66
C PRO A 224 25.22 -62.72 18.25
N LEU A 225 24.04 -62.55 17.66
CA LEU A 225 23.90 -61.96 16.33
C LEU A 225 24.33 -60.48 16.38
N GLN A 226 25.47 -60.17 15.78
CA GLN A 226 26.01 -58.82 15.68
C GLN A 226 26.54 -58.59 14.26
N SER A 227 26.35 -57.38 13.74
CA SER A 227 26.87 -57.03 12.43
C SER A 227 27.23 -55.55 12.34
N SER A 228 28.41 -55.26 11.80
CA SER A 228 28.86 -53.89 11.53
C SER A 228 29.33 -53.80 10.10
N GLY A 229 28.94 -52.75 9.37
CA GLY A 229 29.32 -52.65 7.97
C GLY A 229 29.02 -51.31 7.33
N GLU A 230 29.41 -51.22 6.06
CA GLU A 230 29.13 -50.11 5.16
C GLU A 230 28.34 -50.64 3.97
N ALA A 231 27.19 -50.02 3.73
CA ALA A 231 26.34 -50.28 2.57
C ALA A 231 26.27 -49.02 1.71
N SER A 232 26.41 -49.17 0.40
CA SER A 232 26.18 -48.08 -0.56
C SER A 232 25.38 -48.57 -1.75
N ILE A 233 24.40 -47.77 -2.14
CA ILE A 233 23.62 -47.91 -3.36
C ILE A 233 23.85 -46.70 -4.24
N ARG A 234 24.09 -46.90 -5.55
CA ARG A 234 24.34 -45.82 -6.51
C ARG A 234 23.40 -45.97 -7.70
N GLY A 235 22.80 -44.85 -8.12
CA GLY A 235 21.95 -44.79 -9.32
C GLY A 235 20.66 -45.60 -9.23
N PHE A 236 20.09 -45.77 -8.03
CA PHE A 236 18.85 -46.51 -7.84
C PHE A 236 17.65 -45.78 -8.46
N THR A 237 17.06 -46.35 -9.49
CA THR A 237 15.93 -45.73 -10.20
C THR A 237 14.64 -45.87 -9.38
N LEU A 238 14.01 -44.75 -9.03
CA LEU A 238 12.80 -44.75 -8.19
C LEU A 238 11.61 -45.49 -8.82
N ALA A 239 11.49 -45.43 -10.16
CA ALA A 239 10.42 -46.09 -10.89
C ALA A 239 10.46 -47.63 -10.74
N SER A 240 11.65 -48.23 -10.55
CA SER A 240 11.86 -49.68 -10.46
C SER A 240 11.14 -50.36 -9.29
N VAL A 241 10.73 -49.59 -8.27
CA VAL A 241 9.97 -50.09 -7.11
C VAL A 241 8.63 -49.39 -6.93
N TRP A 242 8.21 -48.55 -7.88
CA TRP A 242 7.01 -47.72 -7.71
C TRP A 242 5.74 -48.54 -7.49
N ASP A 243 5.59 -49.67 -8.20
CA ASP A 243 4.42 -50.54 -8.08
C ASP A 243 4.23 -51.10 -6.66
N TYR A 244 5.31 -51.25 -5.89
CA TYR A 244 5.24 -51.69 -4.49
C TYR A 244 4.72 -50.62 -3.53
N ILE A 245 4.92 -49.35 -3.86
CA ILE A 245 4.58 -48.20 -3.00
C ILE A 245 3.38 -47.40 -3.51
N LYS A 246 2.94 -47.64 -4.75
CA LYS A 246 1.77 -47.03 -5.40
C LYS A 246 0.50 -47.02 -4.53
N PRO A 247 0.17 -48.05 -3.71
CA PRO A 247 -1.02 -47.98 -2.85
C PRO A 247 -1.00 -46.83 -1.83
N GLN A 248 0.19 -46.28 -1.53
CA GLN A 248 0.36 -45.18 -0.57
C GLN A 248 0.36 -43.79 -1.22
N PHE A 249 0.39 -43.71 -2.55
CA PHE A 249 0.45 -42.44 -3.28
C PHE A 249 -0.41 -42.47 -4.54
N ASN A 250 -1.27 -41.46 -4.72
CA ASN A 250 -2.12 -41.35 -5.89
C ASN A 250 -1.44 -40.53 -7.01
N VAL A 251 -0.16 -40.79 -7.30
CA VAL A 251 0.62 -40.10 -8.36
C VAL A 251 1.20 -41.10 -9.36
N ALA A 252 1.54 -40.60 -10.56
CA ALA A 252 2.29 -41.40 -11.53
C ALA A 252 3.68 -41.77 -11.01
N ALA A 253 4.31 -42.79 -11.62
CA ALA A 253 5.64 -43.22 -11.22
C ALA A 253 6.66 -42.06 -11.28
N PRO A 254 7.38 -41.77 -10.18
CA PRO A 254 8.35 -40.69 -10.11
C PRO A 254 9.55 -41.04 -10.98
N GLN A 255 10.08 -40.03 -11.67
CA GLN A 255 11.42 -40.12 -12.23
C GLN A 255 12.44 -39.72 -11.17
N GLY A 256 13.66 -40.24 -11.27
CA GLY A 256 14.79 -39.84 -10.44
C GLY A 256 15.66 -41.02 -9.99
N GLU A 257 16.90 -40.70 -9.60
CA GLU A 257 17.91 -41.65 -9.16
C GLU A 257 18.34 -41.36 -7.72
N LEU A 258 18.26 -42.36 -6.85
CA LEU A 258 18.72 -42.31 -5.47
C LEU A 258 20.12 -42.95 -5.35
N SER A 259 21.03 -42.24 -4.72
CA SER A 259 22.31 -42.79 -4.25
C SER A 259 22.39 -42.59 -2.75
N ALA A 260 22.73 -43.63 -2.00
CA ALA A 260 22.86 -43.56 -0.54
C ALA A 260 24.06 -44.36 -0.05
N GLN A 261 24.64 -43.91 1.04
CA GLN A 261 25.75 -44.58 1.73
C GLN A 261 25.50 -44.50 3.22
N ALA A 262 25.60 -45.63 3.90
CA ALA A 262 25.33 -45.75 5.33
C ALA A 262 26.33 -46.68 6.01
N ARG A 263 26.82 -46.28 7.19
CA ARG A 263 27.52 -47.17 8.11
C ARG A 263 26.59 -47.57 9.22
N TYR A 264 26.45 -48.88 9.45
CA TYR A 264 25.54 -49.40 10.47
C TYR A 264 26.27 -50.28 11.48
N HIS A 265 25.70 -50.34 12.67
CA HIS A 265 26.04 -51.26 13.75
C HIS A 265 24.74 -51.86 14.28
N PHE A 266 24.62 -53.18 14.17
CA PHE A 266 23.48 -53.96 14.62
C PHE A 266 23.93 -54.92 15.74
N ASP A 267 23.22 -54.89 16.86
CA ASP A 267 23.51 -55.75 18.01
C ASP A 267 22.21 -56.37 18.55
N MET A 268 22.19 -57.70 18.64
CA MET A 268 21.08 -58.48 19.18
C MET A 268 21.50 -59.32 20.41
N SER A 269 22.58 -58.96 21.08
CA SER A 269 23.06 -59.60 22.32
C SER A 269 22.16 -59.33 23.54
N GLY A 270 21.40 -58.23 23.52
CA GLY A 270 20.48 -57.82 24.58
C GLY A 270 19.04 -58.33 24.44
N LYS A 271 18.13 -57.81 25.27
CA LYS A 271 16.68 -58.13 25.24
C LYS A 271 15.93 -57.53 24.04
N SER A 272 16.49 -56.53 23.38
CA SER A 272 15.92 -55.85 22.22
C SER A 272 17.00 -55.58 21.18
N ALA A 273 16.63 -55.59 19.90
CA ALA A 273 17.55 -55.27 18.82
C ALA A 273 17.98 -53.80 18.89
N GLN A 274 19.29 -53.57 18.78
CA GLN A 274 19.89 -52.25 18.68
C GLN A 274 20.36 -52.05 17.25
N LEU A 275 20.01 -50.90 16.66
CA LEU A 275 20.48 -50.49 15.33
C LEU A 275 20.90 -49.04 15.39
N GLN A 276 22.18 -48.80 15.12
CA GLN A 276 22.75 -47.48 14.95
C GLN A 276 23.21 -47.32 13.49
N VAL A 277 22.87 -46.20 12.87
CA VAL A 277 23.34 -45.85 11.52
C VAL A 277 23.97 -44.46 11.60
N SER A 278 25.29 -44.35 11.43
CA SER A 278 26.00 -43.07 11.56
C SER A 278 27.42 -43.13 10.95
N PRO A 279 27.78 -42.21 10.03
CA PRO A 279 26.88 -41.32 9.29
C PRO A 279 26.12 -42.08 8.19
N PHE A 280 24.95 -41.57 7.81
CA PHE A 280 24.34 -41.85 6.51
C PHE A 280 24.23 -40.58 5.67
N ASN A 281 24.47 -40.73 4.37
CA ASN A 281 24.32 -39.68 3.37
C ASN A 281 23.43 -40.22 2.24
N ALA A 282 22.62 -39.34 1.66
CA ALA A 282 21.78 -39.68 0.51
C ALA A 282 21.70 -38.52 -0.47
N GLN A 283 21.61 -38.85 -1.75
CA GLN A 283 21.43 -37.90 -2.84
C GLN A 283 20.34 -38.43 -3.77
N LEU A 284 19.34 -37.61 -4.04
CA LEU A 284 18.31 -37.85 -5.05
C LEU A 284 18.51 -36.87 -6.20
N LYS A 285 18.66 -37.39 -7.42
CA LYS A 285 18.83 -36.59 -8.65
C LYS A 285 17.62 -36.71 -9.56
N GLY A 286 17.22 -35.59 -10.15
CA GLY A 286 16.23 -35.53 -11.23
C GLY A 286 14.82 -35.97 -10.82
N LEU A 287 14.40 -35.67 -9.58
CA LEU A 287 13.06 -36.01 -9.12
C LEU A 287 12.02 -35.25 -9.94
N GLN A 288 11.09 -35.97 -10.58
CA GLN A 288 9.95 -35.38 -11.27
C GLN A 288 8.66 -36.09 -10.88
N LEU A 289 7.68 -35.30 -10.45
CA LEU A 289 6.32 -35.74 -10.11
C LEU A 289 5.31 -34.97 -10.94
N GLN A 290 4.20 -35.63 -11.27
CA GLN A 290 3.05 -35.00 -11.93
C GLN A 290 1.85 -35.04 -10.98
N ALA A 291 1.16 -33.90 -10.86
CA ALA A 291 -0.05 -33.79 -10.06
C ALA A 291 -1.17 -34.70 -10.62
N PRO A 292 -2.01 -35.32 -9.76
CA PRO A 292 -3.05 -36.23 -10.23
C PRO A 292 -4.10 -35.48 -11.05
N GLY A 293 -4.39 -35.98 -12.26
CA GLY A 293 -5.39 -35.38 -13.16
C GLY A 293 -5.03 -33.97 -13.68
N SER A 294 -3.76 -33.57 -13.58
CA SER A 294 -3.26 -32.23 -13.94
C SER A 294 -1.94 -32.31 -14.72
N PRO A 295 -1.67 -31.37 -15.64
CA PRO A 295 -0.37 -31.27 -16.31
C PRO A 295 0.72 -30.66 -15.41
N HIS A 296 0.39 -30.16 -14.22
CA HIS A 296 1.33 -29.49 -13.32
C HIS A 296 2.37 -30.46 -12.76
N ARG A 297 3.62 -29.99 -12.72
CA ARG A 297 4.78 -30.79 -12.32
C ARG A 297 5.47 -30.21 -11.09
N PHE A 298 6.05 -31.11 -10.31
CA PHE A 298 7.05 -30.81 -9.31
C PHE A 298 8.37 -31.39 -9.80
N VAL A 299 9.37 -30.54 -9.98
CA VAL A 299 10.71 -30.94 -10.44
C VAL A 299 11.71 -30.53 -9.38
N LEU A 300 12.57 -31.45 -8.98
CA LEU A 300 13.65 -31.22 -8.03
C LEU A 300 14.94 -31.83 -8.59
N PRO A 301 15.85 -31.00 -9.16
CA PRO A 301 17.10 -31.47 -9.75
C PRO A 301 17.99 -32.24 -8.77
N THR A 302 18.15 -31.74 -7.55
CA THR A 302 18.98 -32.37 -6.53
C THR A 302 18.44 -32.17 -5.13
N LEU A 303 18.37 -33.27 -4.37
CA LEU A 303 18.17 -33.28 -2.92
C LEU A 303 19.35 -34.02 -2.28
N ASN A 304 20.03 -33.37 -1.33
CA ASN A 304 21.16 -33.94 -0.60
C ASN A 304 20.84 -34.01 0.90
N VAL A 305 21.09 -35.17 1.50
CA VAL A 305 21.07 -35.42 2.94
C VAL A 305 22.49 -35.71 3.38
N SER A 306 23.01 -34.93 4.32
CA SER A 306 24.37 -35.07 4.83
C SER A 306 24.40 -35.21 6.35
N GLY A 307 25.28 -36.07 6.85
CA GLY A 307 25.54 -36.22 8.29
C GLY A 307 24.35 -36.80 9.07
N GLY A 308 23.55 -37.65 8.42
CA GLY A 308 22.43 -38.34 9.05
C GLY A 308 22.87 -39.33 10.13
N ARG A 309 22.14 -39.39 11.24
CA ARG A 309 22.31 -40.38 12.31
C ARG A 309 20.97 -40.93 12.73
N PHE A 310 20.89 -42.24 12.86
CA PHE A 310 19.69 -42.95 13.31
C PHE A 310 20.06 -43.89 14.47
N ASP A 311 19.29 -43.84 15.54
CA ASP A 311 19.43 -44.70 16.72
C ASP A 311 18.05 -45.25 17.11
N LEU A 312 17.88 -46.56 16.90
CA LEU A 312 16.62 -47.25 17.20
C LEU A 312 16.35 -47.34 18.72
N GLN A 313 17.39 -47.52 19.53
CA GLN A 313 17.26 -47.69 20.99
C GLN A 313 16.79 -46.40 21.65
N HIS A 314 17.29 -45.25 21.18
CA HIS A 314 16.90 -43.93 21.68
C HIS A 314 15.74 -43.31 20.90
N SER A 315 15.21 -43.99 19.87
CA SER A 315 14.22 -43.45 18.93
C SER A 315 14.63 -42.08 18.38
N GLN A 316 15.89 -41.95 17.94
CA GLN A 316 16.46 -40.67 17.52
C GLN A 316 16.82 -40.68 16.03
N LEU A 317 16.44 -39.62 15.33
CA LEU A 317 16.87 -39.31 13.97
C LEU A 317 17.42 -37.88 13.94
N SER A 318 18.69 -37.72 13.57
CA SER A 318 19.28 -36.40 13.39
C SER A 318 19.87 -36.27 11.99
N ILE A 319 19.68 -35.12 11.34
CA ILE A 319 20.23 -34.80 10.03
C ILE A 319 20.97 -33.47 10.17
N GLN A 320 22.26 -33.45 9.83
CA GLN A 320 23.05 -32.22 9.90
C GLN A 320 22.59 -31.22 8.83
N GLN A 321 22.40 -31.68 7.59
CA GLN A 321 21.93 -30.82 6.51
C GLN A 321 21.00 -31.55 5.54
N LEU A 322 19.92 -30.88 5.17
CA LEU A 322 18.99 -31.25 4.12
C LEU A 322 18.95 -30.11 3.09
N ALA A 323 19.61 -30.29 1.95
CA ALA A 323 19.70 -29.27 0.90
C ALA A 323 18.88 -29.67 -0.34
N LEU A 324 17.97 -28.79 -0.77
CA LEU A 324 17.14 -28.96 -1.96
C LEU A 324 17.40 -27.80 -2.93
N GLU A 325 17.93 -28.10 -4.10
CA GLU A 325 18.41 -27.09 -5.04
C GLU A 325 17.68 -27.15 -6.38
N GLY A 326 17.26 -25.98 -6.89
CA GLY A 326 16.67 -25.81 -8.22
C GLY A 326 15.22 -26.29 -8.35
N GLY A 327 14.48 -26.39 -7.24
CA GLY A 327 13.11 -26.93 -7.25
C GLY A 327 12.12 -26.04 -8.01
N SER A 328 11.21 -26.62 -8.78
CA SER A 328 10.08 -25.90 -9.39
C SER A 328 8.76 -26.57 -9.04
N LEU A 329 7.80 -25.79 -8.54
CA LEU A 329 6.46 -26.27 -8.21
C LEU A 329 5.40 -25.46 -8.95
N GLU A 330 4.58 -26.15 -9.73
CA GLU A 330 3.35 -25.64 -10.31
C GLU A 330 2.16 -26.20 -9.51
N ALA A 331 1.28 -25.34 -9.00
CA ALA A 331 0.12 -25.77 -8.24
C ALA A 331 -1.13 -25.00 -8.65
N LEU A 332 -2.28 -25.66 -8.57
CA LEU A 332 -3.57 -25.09 -8.95
C LEU A 332 -4.61 -25.33 -7.88
N ARG A 333 -5.31 -24.27 -7.49
CA ARG A 333 -6.57 -24.35 -6.78
C ARG A 333 -7.73 -24.29 -7.77
N ARG A 334 -8.51 -25.36 -7.82
CA ARG A 334 -9.68 -25.49 -8.71
C ARG A 334 -10.88 -24.71 -8.16
N GLN A 335 -11.93 -24.57 -8.98
CA GLN A 335 -13.19 -23.90 -8.60
C GLN A 335 -13.90 -24.52 -7.39
N ASP A 336 -13.69 -25.81 -7.11
CA ASP A 336 -14.21 -26.50 -5.92
C ASP A 336 -13.42 -26.17 -4.64
N GLY A 337 -12.37 -25.34 -4.75
CA GLY A 337 -11.48 -24.94 -3.68
C GLY A 337 -10.38 -25.95 -3.37
N MET A 338 -10.35 -27.12 -4.01
CA MET A 338 -9.31 -28.13 -3.80
C MET A 338 -8.05 -27.81 -4.60
N ILE A 339 -6.90 -28.02 -3.95
CA ILE A 339 -5.58 -27.92 -4.60
C ILE A 339 -5.25 -29.27 -5.24
N ASP A 340 -4.77 -29.26 -6.48
CA ASP A 340 -4.43 -30.47 -7.26
C ASP A 340 -3.49 -31.43 -6.50
N TRP A 341 -2.41 -30.93 -5.91
CA TRP A 341 -1.46 -31.73 -5.13
C TRP A 341 -2.05 -32.36 -3.86
N LEU A 342 -3.17 -31.86 -3.30
CA LEU A 342 -3.80 -32.49 -2.14
C LEU A 342 -4.40 -33.86 -2.46
N THR A 343 -4.72 -34.11 -3.73
CA THR A 343 -5.23 -35.42 -4.20
C THR A 343 -4.13 -36.46 -4.42
N ALA A 344 -2.85 -36.07 -4.30
CA ALA A 344 -1.69 -36.96 -4.41
C ALA A 344 -1.54 -37.88 -3.18
N LEU A 345 -2.05 -37.45 -2.03
CA LEU A 345 -2.06 -38.24 -0.80
C LEU A 345 -3.36 -39.05 -0.74
N PRO A 346 -3.32 -40.34 -0.35
CA PRO A 346 -4.53 -41.13 -0.16
C PRO A 346 -5.40 -40.48 0.92
N GLN A 347 -6.69 -40.33 0.64
CA GLN A 347 -7.64 -39.95 1.68
C GLN A 347 -7.70 -41.10 2.68
N HIS A 348 -7.20 -40.89 3.90
CA HIS A 348 -7.52 -41.79 5.00
C HIS A 348 -9.03 -41.75 5.20
N THR A 349 -9.76 -42.68 4.57
CA THR A 349 -11.10 -43.03 5.01
C THR A 349 -10.95 -43.46 6.45
N ALA A 350 -11.49 -42.67 7.38
CA ALA A 350 -11.57 -43.01 8.77
C ALA A 350 -12.35 -44.33 8.89
N GLN A 351 -11.61 -45.43 8.88
CA GLN A 351 -12.09 -46.69 9.41
C GLN A 351 -12.43 -46.41 10.87
N PRO A 352 -13.60 -46.82 11.38
CA PRO A 352 -14.02 -46.48 12.74
C PRO A 352 -12.89 -46.85 13.68
N ALA A 353 -12.30 -45.83 14.30
CA ALA A 353 -11.25 -46.03 15.27
C ALA A 353 -11.84 -46.92 16.35
N ALA A 354 -11.33 -48.15 16.47
CA ALA A 354 -11.29 -48.80 17.77
C ALA A 354 -10.75 -47.74 18.73
N GLN A 355 -11.56 -47.39 19.74
CA GLN A 355 -11.31 -46.29 20.68
C GLN A 355 -9.89 -46.37 21.23
N HIS A 356 -8.98 -45.64 20.61
CA HIS A 356 -7.70 -45.26 21.21
C HIS A 356 -7.91 -43.88 21.80
N SER A 357 -8.46 -43.87 23.00
CA SER A 357 -8.33 -42.75 23.94
C SER A 357 -6.84 -42.40 24.07
N GLY A 358 -6.49 -41.14 23.78
CA GLY A 358 -5.19 -40.55 24.09
C GLY A 358 -3.97 -41.30 23.53
N GLY A 359 -3.79 -41.27 22.21
CA GLY A 359 -2.56 -41.78 21.58
C GLY A 359 -1.33 -41.14 22.22
N LYS A 360 -0.49 -41.96 22.88
CA LYS A 360 0.79 -41.51 23.42
C LYS A 360 1.59 -40.80 22.32
N PRO A 361 2.25 -39.66 22.61
CA PRO A 361 3.08 -38.97 21.63
C PRO A 361 4.12 -39.94 21.05
N SER A 362 4.48 -39.74 19.78
CA SER A 362 5.53 -40.51 19.14
C SER A 362 6.79 -40.46 20.01
N PRO A 363 7.42 -41.59 20.35
CA PRO A 363 8.64 -41.60 21.15
C PRO A 363 9.85 -41.02 20.39
N TRP A 364 9.68 -40.74 19.10
CA TRP A 364 10.77 -40.31 18.22
C TRP A 364 11.20 -38.86 18.44
N GLN A 365 12.50 -38.66 18.55
CA GLN A 365 13.18 -37.36 18.51
C GLN A 365 13.76 -37.15 17.12
N VAL A 366 13.21 -36.20 16.35
CA VAL A 366 13.70 -35.88 14.99
C VAL A 366 14.31 -34.49 14.99
N LYS A 367 15.54 -34.34 14.50
CA LYS A 367 16.22 -33.05 14.41
C LYS A 367 16.85 -32.86 13.04
N VAL A 368 16.60 -31.73 12.40
CA VAL A 368 17.26 -31.32 11.15
C VAL A 368 17.91 -29.97 11.40
N ASP A 369 19.24 -29.93 11.47
CA ASP A 369 20.00 -28.77 11.93
C ASP A 369 20.01 -27.61 10.90
N ASP A 370 20.08 -27.93 9.60
CA ASP A 370 20.00 -26.98 8.49
C ASP A 370 19.16 -27.55 7.34
N ILE A 371 17.98 -26.99 7.11
CA ILE A 371 17.14 -27.20 5.93
C ILE A 371 17.41 -26.03 5.00
N LYS A 372 18.02 -26.28 3.84
CA LYS A 372 18.37 -25.27 2.84
C LYS A 372 17.60 -25.51 1.55
N LEU A 373 16.74 -24.56 1.16
CA LEU A 373 16.12 -24.53 -0.16
C LEU A 373 16.78 -23.42 -0.98
N ALA A 374 17.32 -23.74 -2.15
CA ALA A 374 18.03 -22.75 -2.99
C ALA A 374 17.52 -22.75 -4.44
N ASN A 375 17.39 -21.56 -5.02
CA ASN A 375 17.01 -21.34 -6.43
C ASN A 375 15.66 -21.97 -6.82
N TRP A 376 14.66 -21.86 -5.95
CA TRP A 376 13.33 -22.41 -6.21
C TRP A 376 12.46 -21.47 -7.06
N GLN A 377 11.54 -22.05 -7.83
CA GLN A 377 10.54 -21.34 -8.61
C GLN A 377 9.14 -21.86 -8.27
N TYR A 378 8.21 -20.93 -8.04
CA TYR A 378 6.84 -21.24 -7.70
C TYR A 378 5.89 -20.59 -8.69
N ARG A 379 4.93 -21.36 -9.18
CA ARG A 379 3.78 -20.86 -9.95
C ARG A 379 2.52 -21.41 -9.34
N PHE A 380 1.64 -20.52 -8.90
CA PHE A 380 0.35 -20.86 -8.33
C PHE A 380 -0.76 -20.22 -9.14
N SER A 381 -1.79 -21.00 -9.47
CA SER A 381 -2.99 -20.54 -10.14
C SER A 381 -4.20 -20.79 -9.27
N ASP A 382 -5.11 -19.82 -9.14
CA ASP A 382 -6.34 -19.94 -8.38
C ASP A 382 -7.57 -19.64 -9.27
N GLU A 383 -8.32 -20.69 -9.59
CA GLU A 383 -9.54 -20.64 -10.42
C GLU A 383 -10.80 -20.27 -9.64
N THR A 384 -10.71 -20.00 -8.33
CA THR A 384 -11.86 -19.54 -7.54
C THR A 384 -12.25 -18.10 -7.85
N PHE A 385 -11.39 -17.34 -8.54
CA PHE A 385 -11.65 -15.98 -9.03
C PHE A 385 -12.32 -16.00 -10.42
N ALA A 386 -13.03 -14.92 -10.77
CA ALA A 386 -13.76 -14.81 -12.04
C ALA A 386 -12.84 -14.98 -13.27
N THR A 387 -11.60 -14.52 -13.15
CA THR A 387 -10.48 -14.85 -14.02
C THR A 387 -9.39 -15.50 -13.18
N PRO A 388 -8.80 -16.64 -13.59
CA PRO A 388 -7.80 -17.33 -12.76
C PRO A 388 -6.65 -16.41 -12.35
N LEU A 389 -6.46 -16.28 -11.04
CA LEU A 389 -5.39 -15.47 -10.46
C LEU A 389 -4.09 -16.24 -10.55
N GLN A 390 -3.05 -15.63 -11.10
CA GLN A 390 -1.73 -16.23 -11.24
C GLN A 390 -0.72 -15.52 -10.35
N VAL A 391 0.02 -16.30 -9.58
CA VAL A 391 1.13 -15.83 -8.74
C VAL A 391 2.39 -16.59 -9.13
N SER A 392 3.45 -15.87 -9.44
CA SER A 392 4.78 -16.46 -9.60
C SER A 392 5.77 -15.81 -8.66
N ALA A 393 6.69 -16.60 -8.12
CA ALA A 393 7.78 -16.11 -7.28
C ALA A 393 9.02 -16.99 -7.44
N ARG A 394 10.19 -16.41 -7.19
CA ARG A 394 11.46 -17.13 -7.04
C ARG A 394 11.85 -17.12 -5.58
N LEU A 395 12.44 -18.20 -5.09
CA LEU A 395 13.00 -18.29 -3.74
C LEU A 395 14.49 -18.59 -3.86
N PRO A 396 15.34 -17.55 -3.90
CA PRO A 396 16.78 -17.72 -4.03
C PRO A 396 17.35 -18.57 -2.89
N LEU A 397 16.89 -18.34 -1.66
CA LEU A 397 17.38 -19.04 -0.48
C LEU A 397 16.34 -19.03 0.64
N LEU A 398 16.15 -20.18 1.29
CA LEU A 398 15.45 -20.34 2.56
C LEU A 398 16.26 -21.28 3.45
N HIS A 399 16.45 -20.87 4.69
CA HIS A 399 17.01 -21.68 5.75
C HIS A 399 15.99 -21.90 6.86
N ALA A 400 15.99 -23.09 7.44
CA ALA A 400 15.22 -23.41 8.62
C ALA A 400 15.89 -24.52 9.43
N ARG A 401 15.59 -24.59 10.72
CA ARG A 401 15.90 -25.73 11.58
C ARG A 401 14.61 -26.36 12.03
N PHE A 402 14.51 -27.69 11.96
CA PHE A 402 13.34 -28.44 12.41
C PHE A 402 13.69 -29.32 13.59
N ALA A 403 12.81 -29.38 14.59
CA ALA A 403 12.89 -30.36 15.66
C ALA A 403 11.50 -30.89 16.02
N LEU A 404 11.40 -32.19 16.27
CA LEU A 404 10.24 -32.89 16.81
C LEU A 404 10.65 -33.58 18.11
N GLU A 405 10.01 -33.20 19.21
CA GLU A 405 10.27 -33.79 20.52
C GLU A 405 8.98 -34.41 21.11
N PRO A 406 9.05 -35.56 21.79
CA PRO A 406 7.87 -36.26 22.31
C PRO A 406 6.96 -35.43 23.24
N LYS A 407 7.53 -34.45 23.96
CA LYS A 407 6.77 -33.59 24.90
C LYS A 407 6.45 -32.19 24.36
N GLN A 408 7.29 -31.65 23.47
CA GLN A 408 7.18 -30.28 22.97
C GLN A 408 6.49 -30.19 21.59
N GLY A 409 6.26 -31.34 20.94
CA GLY A 409 5.75 -31.36 19.58
C GLY A 409 6.82 -30.89 18.58
N PHE A 410 6.39 -30.34 17.45
CA PHE A 410 7.32 -29.79 16.47
C PHE A 410 7.65 -28.32 16.75
N SER A 411 8.88 -27.94 16.39
CA SER A 411 9.34 -26.56 16.32
C SER A 411 10.12 -26.32 15.04
N VAL A 412 9.95 -25.12 14.49
CA VAL A 412 10.75 -24.61 13.37
C VAL A 412 11.43 -23.33 13.87
N ASP A 413 12.74 -23.37 13.99
CA ASP A 413 13.56 -22.24 14.41
C ASP A 413 14.39 -21.70 13.24
N LYS A 414 14.85 -20.46 13.35
CA LYS A 414 15.71 -19.81 12.33
C LYS A 414 15.13 -19.85 10.92
N LEU A 415 13.80 -19.84 10.78
CA LEU A 415 13.14 -19.77 9.49
C LEU A 415 13.39 -18.39 8.87
N ALA A 416 14.30 -18.31 7.92
CA ALA A 416 14.71 -17.07 7.28
C ALA A 416 14.90 -17.30 5.78
N GLY A 417 14.60 -16.32 4.96
CA GLY A 417 14.78 -16.47 3.53
C GLY A 417 14.33 -15.27 2.73
N GLU A 418 14.43 -15.40 1.41
CA GLU A 418 14.07 -14.38 0.46
C GLU A 418 13.13 -14.95 -0.61
N LEU A 419 12.12 -14.16 -0.96
CA LEU A 419 11.34 -14.31 -2.18
C LEU A 419 11.69 -13.15 -3.11
N ALA A 420 11.88 -13.43 -4.39
CA ALA A 420 12.22 -12.47 -5.43
C ALA A 420 11.25 -12.58 -6.61
N ASP A 421 11.12 -11.50 -7.37
CA ASP A 421 10.24 -11.39 -8.54
C ASP A 421 8.81 -11.92 -8.29
N ILE A 422 8.22 -11.51 -7.17
CA ILE A 422 6.84 -11.87 -6.89
C ILE A 422 5.97 -11.08 -7.86
N LYS A 423 5.21 -11.77 -8.70
CA LYS A 423 4.32 -11.18 -9.69
C LYS A 423 2.93 -11.75 -9.51
N LEU A 424 1.94 -10.87 -9.47
CA LEU A 424 0.53 -11.20 -9.31
C LEU A 424 -0.28 -10.52 -10.42
N GLY A 425 -1.10 -11.32 -11.10
CA GLY A 425 -1.94 -10.87 -12.21
C GLY A 425 -2.87 -11.98 -12.68
N ASN A 426 -3.38 -11.84 -13.90
CA ASN A 426 -4.14 -12.88 -14.58
C ASN A 426 -3.75 -12.88 -16.07
N ALA A 427 -4.32 -13.79 -16.87
CA ALA A 427 -4.01 -13.90 -18.30
C ALA A 427 -4.31 -12.61 -19.11
N ALA A 428 -5.30 -11.82 -18.70
CA ALA A 428 -5.68 -10.58 -19.39
C ALA A 428 -4.87 -9.35 -18.93
N GLN A 429 -4.33 -9.39 -17.72
CA GLN A 429 -3.63 -8.32 -17.04
C GLN A 429 -2.40 -8.90 -16.32
N PRO A 430 -1.35 -9.26 -17.08
CA PRO A 430 -0.12 -9.74 -16.48
C PRO A 430 0.51 -8.61 -15.64
N GLU A 431 1.00 -8.95 -14.44
CA GLU A 431 1.88 -8.09 -13.64
C GLU A 431 1.27 -6.75 -13.18
N LYS A 432 0.02 -6.75 -12.68
CA LYS A 432 -0.58 -5.53 -12.09
C LYS A 432 -0.04 -5.20 -10.70
N ILE A 433 0.43 -6.23 -9.99
CA ILE A 433 1.13 -6.11 -8.71
C ILE A 433 2.42 -6.90 -8.83
N SER A 434 3.55 -6.25 -8.56
CA SER A 434 4.83 -6.94 -8.46
C SER A 434 5.64 -6.46 -7.27
N LEU A 435 6.47 -7.33 -6.72
CA LEU A 435 7.40 -7.03 -5.64
C LEU A 435 8.75 -7.65 -5.99
N ASN A 436 9.79 -6.81 -6.08
CA ASN A 436 11.12 -7.26 -6.49
C ASN A 436 11.72 -8.22 -5.47
N LYS A 437 11.58 -7.92 -4.18
CA LYS A 437 12.14 -8.70 -3.08
C LYS A 437 11.30 -8.62 -1.81
N LEU A 438 11.15 -9.77 -1.15
CA LEU A 438 10.62 -9.94 0.19
C LEU A 438 11.65 -10.71 1.00
N SER A 439 12.15 -10.14 2.08
CA SER A 439 13.08 -10.80 3.00
C SER A 439 12.39 -11.06 4.33
N LEU A 440 12.55 -12.27 4.85
CA LEU A 440 12.06 -12.70 6.15
C LEU A 440 13.27 -12.92 7.08
N GLN A 441 13.35 -12.12 8.14
CA GLN A 441 14.31 -12.36 9.21
C GLN A 441 13.97 -13.64 10.00
N PRO A 442 14.94 -14.24 10.73
CA PRO A 442 14.72 -15.49 11.47
C PRO A 442 13.44 -15.52 12.30
N SER A 443 12.55 -16.44 11.93
CA SER A 443 11.24 -16.67 12.53
C SER A 443 11.21 -17.97 13.31
N ARG A 444 10.25 -18.07 14.22
CA ARG A 444 10.04 -19.23 15.08
C ARG A 444 8.58 -19.69 15.08
N ILE A 445 8.36 -20.99 14.94
CA ILE A 445 7.04 -21.63 15.01
C ILE A 445 7.14 -22.76 16.03
N VAL A 446 6.27 -22.76 17.03
CA VAL A 446 6.26 -23.79 18.09
C VAL A 446 4.85 -24.35 18.27
N GLN A 447 4.71 -25.66 18.15
CA GLN A 447 3.42 -26.33 18.36
C GLN A 447 2.97 -26.23 19.83
N GLN A 448 3.89 -26.37 20.78
CA GLN A 448 3.62 -26.14 22.20
C GLN A 448 3.31 -24.66 22.44
N GLY A 449 2.07 -24.37 22.87
CA GLY A 449 1.55 -23.00 22.99
C GLY A 449 0.96 -22.44 21.69
N GLN A 450 1.04 -23.19 20.58
CA GLN A 450 0.56 -22.79 19.24
C GLN A 450 1.03 -21.38 18.86
N LEU A 451 2.33 -21.11 18.96
CA LEU A 451 2.89 -19.76 18.82
C LEU A 451 3.63 -19.62 17.49
N ILE A 452 3.36 -18.53 16.78
CA ILE A 452 4.10 -18.08 15.59
C ILE A 452 4.71 -16.72 15.91
N GLU A 453 6.05 -16.66 15.86
CA GLU A 453 6.85 -15.46 16.07
C GLU A 453 7.61 -15.16 14.77
N PRO A 454 6.99 -14.42 13.82
CA PRO A 454 7.68 -14.03 12.59
C PRO A 454 8.78 -13.01 12.91
N GLY A 455 9.92 -13.15 12.25
CA GLY A 455 10.95 -12.10 12.22
C GLY A 455 10.48 -10.90 11.40
N ALA A 456 11.26 -9.80 11.43
CA ALA A 456 10.99 -8.63 10.60
C ALA A 456 10.85 -8.99 9.12
N VAL A 457 9.92 -8.33 8.44
CA VAL A 457 9.64 -8.53 7.00
C VAL A 457 10.02 -7.27 6.25
N ASP A 458 10.97 -7.39 5.32
CA ASP A 458 11.41 -6.28 4.48
C ASP A 458 10.91 -6.48 3.05
N LEU A 459 10.18 -5.49 2.54
CA LEU A 459 9.63 -5.47 1.18
C LEU A 459 10.39 -4.41 0.37
N GLN A 460 10.81 -4.75 -0.85
CA GLN A 460 11.52 -3.83 -1.74
C GLN A 460 10.94 -3.86 -3.15
N GLY A 461 10.75 -2.68 -3.74
CA GLY A 461 10.34 -2.53 -5.14
C GLY A 461 8.90 -2.94 -5.40
N LEU A 462 7.96 -2.60 -4.50
CA LEU A 462 6.54 -2.86 -4.70
C LEU A 462 5.99 -1.95 -5.80
N LEU A 463 5.48 -2.53 -6.87
CA LEU A 463 4.80 -1.83 -7.96
C LEU A 463 3.32 -2.18 -7.95
N VAL A 464 2.46 -1.16 -7.89
CA VAL A 464 1.00 -1.32 -7.96
C VAL A 464 0.44 -0.43 -9.06
N ALA A 465 -0.18 -1.05 -10.06
CA ALA A 465 -0.88 -0.33 -11.12
C ALA A 465 -2.39 -0.33 -10.87
N VAL A 466 -2.92 0.85 -10.50
CA VAL A 466 -4.35 1.08 -10.30
C VAL A 466 -4.92 1.84 -11.48
N GLU A 467 -5.93 1.26 -12.11
CA GLU A 467 -6.57 1.80 -13.30
C GLU A 467 -8.09 1.77 -13.13
N ARG A 468 -8.75 2.92 -13.34
CA ARG A 468 -10.20 3.03 -13.48
C ARG A 468 -10.53 3.19 -14.96
N ASN A 469 -11.23 2.21 -15.52
CA ASN A 469 -11.60 2.20 -16.94
C ASN A 469 -12.76 3.16 -17.25
N LYS A 470 -13.13 3.30 -18.54
CA LYS A 470 -14.23 4.17 -18.99
C LYS A 470 -15.60 3.82 -18.37
N GLN A 471 -15.82 2.58 -17.96
CA GLN A 471 -17.03 2.13 -17.25
C GLN A 471 -16.99 2.42 -15.75
N GLY A 472 -15.93 3.04 -15.23
CA GLY A 472 -15.75 3.33 -13.81
C GLY A 472 -15.29 2.13 -12.96
N GLN A 473 -14.98 0.99 -13.59
CA GLN A 473 -14.52 -0.20 -12.90
C GLN A 473 -13.02 -0.13 -12.64
N LEU A 474 -12.59 -0.56 -11.44
CA LEU A 474 -11.18 -0.67 -11.08
C LEU A 474 -10.62 -2.00 -11.56
N ASN A 475 -9.45 -1.96 -12.20
CA ASN A 475 -8.73 -3.16 -12.62
C ASN A 475 -8.44 -4.12 -11.45
N LEU A 476 -8.06 -3.61 -10.28
CA LEU A 476 -7.84 -4.44 -9.09
C LEU A 476 -9.14 -5.07 -8.57
N ALA A 477 -10.28 -4.39 -8.69
CA ALA A 477 -11.56 -4.99 -8.33
C ALA A 477 -11.96 -6.12 -9.30
N GLN A 478 -11.60 -6.00 -10.58
CA GLN A 478 -11.77 -7.09 -11.55
C GLN A 478 -10.81 -8.25 -11.28
N LEU A 479 -9.56 -7.96 -10.91
CA LEU A 479 -8.53 -8.95 -10.60
C LEU A 479 -8.91 -9.85 -9.42
N PHE A 480 -9.54 -9.28 -8.40
CA PHE A 480 -9.99 -9.99 -7.20
C PHE A 480 -11.50 -10.30 -7.19
N ALA A 481 -12.18 -10.17 -8.33
CA ALA A 481 -13.60 -10.50 -8.42
C ALA A 481 -13.80 -12.01 -8.15
N PRO A 482 -14.69 -12.41 -7.22
CA PRO A 482 -14.95 -13.82 -6.96
C PRO A 482 -15.57 -14.48 -8.19
N GLY A 483 -15.19 -15.73 -8.47
CA GLY A 483 -15.81 -16.53 -9.52
C GLY A 483 -17.26 -16.90 -9.17
N LYS A 484 -18.02 -17.39 -10.16
CA LYS A 484 -19.34 -18.00 -9.90
C LYS A 484 -19.11 -19.22 -9.02
N ALA A 485 -19.40 -19.10 -7.73
CA ALA A 485 -19.22 -20.17 -6.77
C ALA A 485 -19.98 -21.43 -7.22
N ALA A 486 -19.27 -22.54 -7.43
CA ALA A 486 -19.88 -23.83 -7.24
C ALA A 486 -20.30 -23.90 -5.76
N LYS A 487 -21.58 -24.14 -5.48
CA LYS A 487 -22.07 -24.37 -4.11
C LYS A 487 -21.15 -25.41 -3.47
N PRO A 488 -20.39 -25.08 -2.41
CA PRO A 488 -19.65 -26.11 -1.71
C PRO A 488 -20.68 -27.09 -1.16
N ALA A 489 -20.50 -28.39 -1.46
CA ALA A 489 -21.24 -29.44 -0.79
C ALA A 489 -20.75 -29.49 0.67
N SER A 490 -21.22 -28.55 1.48
CA SER A 490 -20.94 -28.48 2.91
C SER A 490 -21.68 -29.63 3.59
N LYS A 491 -21.00 -30.77 3.79
CA LYS A 491 -21.29 -31.61 4.95
C LYS A 491 -20.96 -30.78 6.18
N ALA A 492 -21.98 -30.53 7.00
CA ALA A 492 -21.86 -29.83 8.27
C ALA A 492 -20.66 -30.36 9.06
N ALA A 493 -19.73 -29.47 9.39
CA ALA A 493 -18.73 -29.74 10.41
C ALA A 493 -19.46 -29.94 11.76
N PRO A 494 -19.10 -30.93 12.59
CA PRO A 494 -19.73 -31.13 13.89
C PRO A 494 -19.51 -29.92 14.80
N GLU A 495 -20.57 -29.47 15.49
CA GLU A 495 -20.60 -28.35 16.44
C GLU A 495 -19.79 -28.55 17.75
N ASP A 496 -18.86 -29.50 17.80
CA ASP A 496 -18.03 -29.78 18.98
C ASP A 496 -16.61 -29.22 18.83
N SER A 497 -16.50 -27.89 18.78
CA SER A 497 -15.23 -27.21 19.05
C SER A 497 -15.40 -26.09 20.06
N LYS A 498 -15.88 -26.43 21.26
CA LYS A 498 -15.67 -25.58 22.44
C LYS A 498 -14.16 -25.51 22.74
N ASN A 499 -13.58 -24.36 22.39
CA ASN A 499 -12.43 -23.75 23.06
C ASN A 499 -11.13 -24.57 23.12
N LYS A 500 -10.57 -24.94 21.95
CA LYS A 500 -9.11 -25.10 21.85
C LYS A 500 -8.50 -23.73 21.54
N ALA A 501 -7.58 -23.26 22.38
CA ALA A 501 -6.79 -22.05 22.09
C ALA A 501 -6.21 -22.21 20.68
N GLY A 502 -6.49 -21.24 19.80
CA GLY A 502 -5.96 -21.21 18.43
C GLY A 502 -4.53 -20.69 18.39
N TRP A 503 -3.90 -20.76 17.21
CA TRP A 503 -2.55 -20.25 17.03
C TRP A 503 -2.46 -18.75 17.38
N GLN A 504 -1.51 -18.40 18.24
CA GLN A 504 -1.15 -17.04 18.59
C GLN A 504 -0.11 -16.53 17.58
N LEU A 505 -0.41 -15.42 16.91
CA LEU A 505 0.48 -14.77 15.94
C LEU A 505 0.97 -13.44 16.50
N HIS A 506 2.29 -13.29 16.64
CA HIS A 506 2.90 -11.98 16.88
C HIS A 506 3.00 -11.21 15.56
N TYR A 507 2.65 -9.92 15.56
CA TYR A 507 2.78 -9.07 14.37
C TYR A 507 4.24 -8.62 14.22
N PRO A 508 4.94 -9.02 13.14
CA PRO A 508 6.31 -8.58 12.92
C PRO A 508 6.35 -7.11 12.49
N PRO A 509 7.46 -6.40 12.72
CA PRO A 509 7.70 -5.15 12.02
C PRO A 509 7.80 -5.43 10.52
N VAL A 510 7.11 -4.63 9.71
CA VAL A 510 7.12 -4.71 8.24
C VAL A 510 7.65 -3.40 7.67
N SER A 511 8.66 -3.46 6.82
CA SER A 511 9.19 -2.31 6.11
C SER A 511 8.93 -2.44 4.61
N LEU A 512 8.68 -1.31 3.94
CA LEU A 512 8.60 -1.20 2.49
C LEU A 512 9.55 -0.10 2.04
N SER A 513 10.39 -0.44 1.07
CA SER A 513 11.31 0.46 0.39
C SER A 513 11.08 0.45 -1.12
N GLU A 514 11.40 1.57 -1.78
CA GLU A 514 11.38 1.69 -3.24
C GLU A 514 10.02 1.37 -3.89
N GLY A 515 8.91 1.60 -3.18
CA GLY A 515 7.58 1.36 -3.73
C GLY A 515 7.16 2.40 -4.76
N GLN A 516 6.28 2.00 -5.67
CA GLN A 516 5.68 2.87 -6.68
C GLN A 516 4.22 2.49 -6.92
N ILE A 517 3.35 3.50 -6.91
CA ILE A 517 1.92 3.35 -7.16
C ILE A 517 1.55 4.25 -8.35
N SER A 518 1.11 3.65 -9.45
CA SER A 518 0.59 4.40 -10.59
C SER A 518 -0.93 4.39 -10.58
N TRP A 519 -1.54 5.57 -10.65
CA TRP A 519 -2.97 5.79 -10.80
C TRP A 519 -3.28 6.25 -12.22
N THR A 520 -4.30 5.65 -12.85
CA THR A 520 -4.85 6.12 -14.13
C THR A 520 -6.37 6.08 -14.09
N ASP A 521 -7.03 7.19 -14.43
CA ASP A 521 -8.49 7.29 -14.51
C ASP A 521 -8.92 7.72 -15.91
N GLN A 522 -9.67 6.85 -16.58
CA GLN A 522 -10.16 7.03 -17.95
C GLN A 522 -11.66 7.40 -17.99
N THR A 523 -12.31 7.63 -16.85
CA THR A 523 -13.73 8.01 -16.80
C THR A 523 -13.97 9.44 -17.30
N LEU A 524 -12.96 10.29 -17.24
CA LEU A 524 -13.01 11.68 -17.66
C LEU A 524 -12.65 11.82 -19.15
N SER A 525 -13.17 12.87 -19.79
CA SER A 525 -12.84 13.18 -21.20
C SER A 525 -11.35 13.44 -21.43
N ARG A 526 -10.63 13.87 -20.39
CA ARG A 526 -9.17 13.94 -20.32
C ARG A 526 -8.71 12.96 -19.24
N PRO A 527 -8.04 11.84 -19.60
CA PRO A 527 -7.57 10.89 -18.61
C PRO A 527 -6.61 11.54 -17.61
N VAL A 528 -6.69 11.11 -16.36
CA VAL A 528 -5.78 11.55 -15.28
C VAL A 528 -4.81 10.42 -15.02
N SER A 529 -3.51 10.72 -15.07
CA SER A 529 -2.45 9.77 -14.71
C SER A 529 -1.47 10.40 -13.75
N ALA A 530 -1.14 9.69 -12.67
CA ALA A 530 -0.24 10.14 -11.62
C ALA A 530 0.58 8.95 -11.10
N THR A 531 1.86 9.15 -10.82
CA THR A 531 2.74 8.08 -10.29
C THR A 531 3.40 8.53 -9.01
N LEU A 532 3.00 7.92 -7.92
CA LEU A 532 3.64 8.05 -6.63
C LEU A 532 4.91 7.18 -6.61
N ARG A 533 6.06 7.78 -6.38
CA ARG A 533 7.38 7.14 -6.36
C ARG A 533 8.00 7.22 -4.98
N GLU A 534 9.06 6.44 -4.78
CA GLU A 534 9.79 6.39 -3.51
C GLU A 534 8.86 6.14 -2.32
N VAL A 535 7.85 5.28 -2.52
CA VAL A 535 6.90 4.93 -1.47
C VAL A 535 7.63 4.11 -0.42
N THR A 536 7.74 4.67 0.77
CA THR A 536 8.28 4.01 1.94
C THR A 536 7.15 3.77 2.93
N ALA A 537 7.08 2.57 3.50
CA ALA A 537 6.15 2.31 4.60
C ALA A 537 6.86 1.56 5.73
N LYS A 538 6.46 1.83 6.97
CA LYS A 538 6.95 1.12 8.15
C LYS A 538 5.77 0.82 9.04
N LEU A 539 5.52 -0.46 9.29
CA LEU A 539 4.47 -0.96 10.17
C LEU A 539 5.13 -1.60 11.39
N GLU A 540 4.80 -1.13 12.58
CA GLU A 540 5.31 -1.68 13.84
C GLU A 540 4.16 -1.92 14.81
N ALA A 541 4.17 -3.06 15.50
CA ALA A 541 3.30 -3.27 16.64
C ALA A 541 3.85 -2.49 17.84
N LYS A 542 3.05 -1.55 18.35
CA LYS A 542 3.22 -0.94 19.67
C LYS A 542 2.58 -1.85 20.73
N GLU A 543 2.45 -1.37 21.97
CA GLU A 543 1.82 -2.09 23.09
C GLU A 543 0.60 -2.92 22.68
N ALA A 544 0.40 -4.06 23.35
CA ALA A 544 -0.49 -5.18 22.99
C ALA A 544 -1.75 -4.77 22.21
N GLN A 545 -1.64 -4.77 20.87
CA GLN A 545 -2.66 -4.61 19.81
C GLN A 545 -2.73 -3.25 19.08
N GLN A 546 -1.87 -2.25 19.31
CA GLN A 546 -1.83 -1.06 18.45
C GLN A 546 -0.78 -1.16 17.34
N LEU A 547 -1.14 -0.88 16.10
CA LEU A 547 -0.23 -0.84 14.96
C LEU A 547 0.11 0.61 14.58
N ALA A 548 1.39 0.95 14.53
CA ALA A 548 1.87 2.22 14.02
C ALA A 548 2.32 2.06 12.56
N LEU A 549 1.69 2.81 11.65
CA LEU A 549 1.99 2.82 10.23
C LEU A 549 2.51 4.21 9.84
N GLU A 550 3.77 4.28 9.44
CA GLU A 550 4.37 5.45 8.82
C GLU A 550 4.45 5.21 7.31
N VAL A 551 3.91 6.13 6.51
CA VAL A 551 3.96 6.08 5.04
C VAL A 551 4.50 7.39 4.51
N GLY A 552 5.39 7.33 3.54
CA GLY A 552 5.88 8.50 2.83
C GLY A 552 6.01 8.19 1.34
N GLY A 553 6.08 9.24 0.54
CA GLY A 553 6.40 9.12 -0.87
C GLY A 553 6.37 10.47 -1.58
N LYS A 554 6.74 10.45 -2.86
CA LYS A 554 6.85 11.63 -3.71
C LYS A 554 5.93 11.53 -4.91
N LEU A 555 5.28 12.64 -5.23
CA LEU A 555 4.51 12.80 -6.46
C LEU A 555 5.04 14.03 -7.20
N GLU A 556 5.76 13.80 -8.30
CA GLU A 556 6.49 14.85 -9.03
C GLU A 556 7.41 15.66 -8.09
N SER A 557 7.16 16.96 -7.92
CA SER A 557 7.89 17.83 -6.99
C SER A 557 7.32 17.82 -5.56
N GLY A 558 6.16 17.22 -5.35
CA GLY A 558 5.48 17.17 -4.06
C GLY A 558 5.88 15.96 -3.23
N GLN A 559 5.72 16.07 -1.91
CA GLN A 559 5.93 14.96 -0.98
C GLN A 559 4.77 14.86 0.01
N PHE A 560 4.50 13.65 0.47
CA PHE A 560 3.57 13.42 1.57
C PHE A 560 4.19 12.51 2.62
N LYS A 561 3.77 12.70 3.85
CA LYS A 561 4.08 11.83 4.99
C LYS A 561 2.82 11.64 5.82
N ALA A 562 2.52 10.40 6.16
CA ALA A 562 1.40 10.03 7.02
C ALA A 562 1.93 9.18 8.17
N ALA A 563 1.59 9.55 9.41
CA ALA A 563 1.85 8.77 10.60
C ALA A 563 0.50 8.38 11.22
N LEU A 564 0.16 7.10 11.13
CA LEU A 564 -1.15 6.54 11.44
C LEU A 564 -1.02 5.52 12.57
N GLN A 565 -1.97 5.54 13.50
CA GLN A 565 -2.14 4.54 14.55
C GLN A 565 -3.44 3.80 14.25
N LEU A 566 -3.35 2.48 14.13
CA LEU A 566 -4.46 1.60 13.81
C LEU A 566 -4.70 0.65 14.98
N ASP A 567 -5.95 0.57 15.42
CA ASP A 567 -6.42 -0.49 16.29
C ASP A 567 -7.10 -1.56 15.41
N PRO A 568 -6.48 -2.73 15.19
CA PRO A 568 -7.01 -3.78 14.33
C PRO A 568 -8.27 -4.44 14.92
N ALA A 569 -8.52 -4.36 16.24
CA ALA A 569 -9.72 -4.93 16.85
C ALA A 569 -10.96 -4.06 16.60
N THR A 570 -10.79 -2.74 16.62
CA THR A 570 -11.90 -1.79 16.40
C THR A 570 -11.91 -1.17 15.00
N VAL A 571 -10.85 -1.37 14.21
CA VAL A 571 -10.59 -0.68 12.92
C VAL A 571 -10.55 0.85 13.08
N ALA A 572 -10.28 1.33 14.31
CA ALA A 572 -10.09 2.75 14.56
C ALA A 572 -8.73 3.19 14.02
N LEU A 573 -8.71 4.38 13.42
CA LEU A 573 -7.52 4.99 12.82
C LEU A 573 -7.39 6.42 13.32
N LYS A 574 -6.22 6.78 13.82
CA LYS A 574 -5.88 8.14 14.22
C LYS A 574 -4.49 8.49 13.72
N GLY A 575 -4.32 9.67 13.12
CA GLY A 575 -3.02 10.03 12.60
C GLY A 575 -2.89 11.45 12.09
N LYS A 576 -1.67 11.78 11.68
CA LYS A 576 -1.31 13.05 11.04
C LYS A 576 -0.89 12.80 9.60
N VAL A 577 -1.36 13.65 8.70
CA VAL A 577 -1.02 13.66 7.28
C VAL A 577 -0.46 15.02 6.94
N ASN A 578 0.79 15.04 6.50
CA ASN A 578 1.48 16.22 6.02
C ASN A 578 1.68 16.07 4.51
N VAL A 579 1.27 17.08 3.76
CA VAL A 579 1.42 17.19 2.31
C VAL A 579 2.17 18.49 2.05
N GLN A 580 3.24 18.43 1.25
CA GLN A 580 4.05 19.59 0.92
C GLN A 580 4.17 19.72 -0.58
N ALA A 581 3.80 20.90 -1.08
CA ALA A 581 3.98 21.31 -2.47
C ALA A 581 3.45 20.30 -3.53
N LEU A 582 2.33 19.62 -3.25
CA LEU A 582 1.73 18.64 -4.16
C LEU A 582 1.15 19.34 -5.41
N PRO A 583 1.64 19.07 -6.63
CA PRO A 583 1.15 19.75 -7.82
C PRO A 583 -0.29 19.34 -8.14
N LEU A 584 -1.16 20.33 -8.36
CA LEU A 584 -2.58 20.11 -8.63
C LEU A 584 -2.90 19.98 -10.13
N ALA A 585 -2.00 20.44 -11.00
CA ALA A 585 -2.22 20.42 -12.45
C ALA A 585 -2.56 19.02 -13.02
N PRO A 586 -1.92 17.90 -12.61
CA PRO A 586 -2.29 16.56 -13.08
C PRO A 586 -3.72 16.16 -12.70
N PHE A 587 -4.25 16.71 -11.61
CA PHE A 587 -5.59 16.39 -11.07
C PHE A 587 -6.66 17.40 -11.49
N ALA A 588 -6.31 18.44 -12.25
CA ALA A 588 -7.24 19.47 -12.70
C ALA A 588 -8.49 18.93 -13.41
N PRO A 589 -8.44 17.84 -14.21
CA PRO A 589 -9.65 17.28 -14.82
C PRO A 589 -10.75 16.87 -13.84
N TYR A 590 -10.42 16.54 -12.58
CA TYR A 590 -11.43 16.21 -11.56
C TYR A 590 -12.28 17.42 -11.14
N GLY A 591 -11.69 18.61 -11.09
CA GLY A 591 -12.38 19.84 -10.68
C GLY A 591 -12.94 20.65 -11.84
N LEU A 592 -12.38 20.48 -13.05
CA LEU A 592 -12.73 21.25 -14.24
C LEU A 592 -13.50 20.42 -15.28
N SER A 593 -13.97 19.23 -14.91
CA SER A 593 -14.75 18.37 -15.79
C SER A 593 -15.98 19.10 -16.33
N GLY A 594 -16.19 19.05 -17.65
CA GLY A 594 -17.30 19.74 -18.30
C GLY A 594 -17.04 21.21 -18.64
N THR A 595 -15.89 21.77 -18.27
CA THR A 595 -15.48 23.13 -18.64
C THR A 595 -14.33 23.12 -19.67
N PRO A 596 -14.18 24.18 -20.49
CA PRO A 596 -13.01 24.31 -21.36
C PRO A 596 -11.73 24.67 -20.60
N LEU A 597 -11.83 25.04 -19.32
CA LEU A 597 -10.75 25.61 -18.52
C LEU A 597 -9.53 24.68 -18.39
N ARG A 598 -8.37 25.30 -18.20
CA ARG A 598 -7.11 24.63 -17.90
C ARG A 598 -6.52 25.21 -16.63
N MET A 599 -5.88 24.36 -15.84
CA MET A 599 -5.14 24.79 -14.66
C MET A 599 -3.65 24.75 -14.97
N ASN A 600 -3.00 25.90 -14.80
CA ASN A 600 -1.55 26.02 -14.85
C ASN A 600 -1.06 26.31 -13.43
N GLY A 601 -0.12 25.51 -12.94
CA GLY A 601 0.40 25.63 -11.57
C GLY A 601 -0.58 25.13 -10.51
N GLY A 602 -0.45 25.67 -9.30
CA GLY A 602 -1.13 25.19 -8.10
C GLY A 602 -0.33 24.13 -7.35
N GLN A 603 0.13 24.46 -6.15
CA GLN A 603 0.76 23.51 -5.24
C GLN A 603 -0.04 23.44 -3.93
N LEU A 604 -0.55 22.26 -3.61
CA LEU A 604 -1.27 21.97 -2.38
C LEU A 604 -0.27 21.63 -1.26
N SER A 605 -0.38 22.34 -0.15
CA SER A 605 0.24 21.95 1.12
C SER A 605 -0.84 21.79 2.17
N ALA A 606 -0.74 20.76 3.02
CA ALA A 606 -1.75 20.49 4.03
C ALA A 606 -1.14 19.83 5.26
N ASP A 607 -1.63 20.23 6.42
CA ASP A 607 -1.31 19.66 7.72
C ASP A 607 -2.62 19.23 8.37
N LEU A 608 -2.92 17.93 8.27
CA LEU A 608 -4.22 17.36 8.63
C LEU A 608 -4.05 16.33 9.74
N THR A 609 -4.98 16.33 10.69
CA THR A 609 -5.21 15.25 11.65
C THR A 609 -6.45 14.51 11.21
N VAL A 610 -6.33 13.19 11.05
CA VAL A 610 -7.41 12.31 10.61
C VAL A 610 -7.75 11.36 11.73
N GLU A 611 -9.04 11.24 12.03
CA GLU A 611 -9.57 10.28 12.99
C GLU A 611 -10.76 9.55 12.35
N SER A 612 -10.75 8.23 12.37
CA SER A 612 -11.81 7.37 11.86
C SER A 612 -12.10 6.28 12.88
N ALA A 613 -13.37 6.04 13.17
CA ALA A 613 -13.83 4.95 14.03
C ALA A 613 -15.15 4.39 13.46
N ASN A 614 -15.63 3.27 14.01
CA ASN A 614 -16.85 2.58 13.54
C ASN A 614 -18.14 3.45 13.46
N LYS A 615 -18.11 4.69 13.95
CA LYS A 615 -19.24 5.63 13.97
C LYS A 615 -19.07 6.87 13.06
N GLY A 616 -17.96 6.98 12.33
CA GLY A 616 -17.69 8.10 11.43
C GLY A 616 -16.22 8.49 11.33
N TRP A 617 -15.94 9.49 10.51
CA TRP A 617 -14.62 10.05 10.30
C TRP A 617 -14.62 11.56 10.54
N SER A 618 -13.48 12.09 10.95
CA SER A 618 -13.22 13.51 11.08
C SER A 618 -11.82 13.86 10.59
N VAL A 619 -11.70 15.03 9.97
CA VAL A 619 -10.45 15.60 9.48
C VAL A 619 -10.38 17.03 9.99
N ALA A 620 -9.29 17.37 10.66
CA ALA A 620 -9.06 18.72 11.15
C ALA A 620 -7.65 19.21 10.81
N GLY A 621 -7.50 20.50 10.51
CA GLY A 621 -6.16 21.04 10.25
C GLY A 621 -6.14 22.29 9.38
N THR A 622 -5.06 22.43 8.61
CA THR A 622 -4.85 23.54 7.68
C THR A 622 -4.51 23.02 6.29
N ALA A 623 -4.87 23.78 5.27
CA ALA A 623 -4.48 23.51 3.90
C ALA A 623 -4.18 24.83 3.19
N GLY A 624 -3.41 24.78 2.10
CA GLY A 624 -3.13 25.95 1.30
C GLY A 624 -2.80 25.59 -0.14
N ILE A 625 -3.09 26.50 -1.05
CA ILE A 625 -2.81 26.38 -2.48
C ILE A 625 -2.00 27.61 -2.89
N SER A 626 -0.75 27.41 -3.29
CA SER A 626 0.11 28.47 -3.79
C SER A 626 0.13 28.50 -5.33
N SER A 627 0.32 29.69 -5.88
CA SER A 627 0.55 29.96 -7.32
C SER A 627 -0.47 29.28 -8.25
N LEU A 628 -1.76 29.47 -8.00
CA LEU A 628 -2.81 28.93 -8.88
C LEU A 628 -3.10 29.90 -10.03
N ALA A 629 -3.16 29.38 -11.25
CA ALA A 629 -3.68 30.11 -12.40
C ALA A 629 -4.63 29.22 -13.23
N VAL A 630 -5.88 29.63 -13.33
CA VAL A 630 -6.89 29.00 -14.18
C VAL A 630 -7.03 29.83 -15.45
N MET A 631 -6.80 29.18 -16.59
CA MET A 631 -6.77 29.80 -17.91
C MET A 631 -8.00 29.37 -18.71
N GLU A 632 -8.58 30.33 -19.44
CA GLU A 632 -9.50 30.03 -20.53
C GLU A 632 -8.68 29.69 -21.80
N PRO A 633 -9.05 28.65 -22.58
CA PRO A 633 -8.35 28.36 -23.83
C PRO A 633 -8.37 29.55 -24.80
N GLY A 634 -7.20 29.94 -25.32
CA GLY A 634 -7.05 31.06 -26.25
C GLY A 634 -6.72 32.41 -25.59
N GLU A 635 -6.91 32.54 -24.27
CA GLU A 635 -6.59 33.75 -23.52
C GLU A 635 -5.13 33.77 -23.04
N LYS A 636 -4.49 34.96 -23.08
CA LYS A 636 -3.10 35.15 -22.60
C LYS A 636 -2.98 35.35 -21.09
N LEU A 637 -4.04 35.84 -20.44
CA LEU A 637 -4.06 36.15 -19.02
C LEU A 637 -5.01 35.20 -18.26
N PRO A 638 -4.68 34.83 -17.01
CA PRO A 638 -5.52 33.94 -16.21
C PRO A 638 -6.91 34.54 -15.97
N LEU A 639 -7.93 33.70 -16.11
CA LEU A 639 -9.32 34.01 -15.77
C LEU A 639 -9.46 34.22 -14.25
N LEU A 640 -8.84 33.32 -13.49
CA LEU A 640 -8.81 33.31 -12.04
C LEU A 640 -7.44 32.85 -11.57
N GLY A 641 -6.85 33.51 -10.58
CA GLY A 641 -5.62 33.04 -9.96
C GLY A 641 -5.32 33.72 -8.65
N TRP A 642 -4.37 33.20 -7.90
CA TRP A 642 -3.88 33.79 -6.65
C TRP A 642 -2.45 33.34 -6.36
N SER A 643 -1.73 34.16 -5.58
CA SER A 643 -0.37 33.81 -5.15
C SER A 643 -0.39 32.82 -4.00
N ASN A 644 -1.27 33.02 -3.02
CA ASN A 644 -1.42 32.11 -1.89
C ASN A 644 -2.87 32.11 -1.38
N LEU A 645 -3.44 30.91 -1.27
CA LEU A 645 -4.67 30.63 -0.54
C LEU A 645 -4.26 29.83 0.70
N ARG A 646 -4.63 30.27 1.90
CA ARG A 646 -4.48 29.50 3.13
C ARG A 646 -5.85 29.31 3.77
N VAL A 647 -6.14 28.09 4.19
CA VAL A 647 -7.39 27.67 4.83
C VAL A 647 -7.03 27.14 6.20
N ASN A 648 -7.46 27.83 7.24
CA ASN A 648 -7.16 27.55 8.63
C ASN A 648 -8.39 27.00 9.37
N GLY A 649 -8.15 26.10 10.32
CA GLY A 649 -9.21 25.55 11.18
C GLY A 649 -10.25 24.74 10.41
N ILE A 650 -9.82 23.97 9.40
CA ILE A 650 -10.67 23.02 8.70
C ILE A 650 -11.18 22.01 9.72
N LYS A 651 -12.48 21.75 9.71
CA LYS A 651 -13.14 20.67 10.44
C LYS A 651 -14.16 20.04 9.51
N ALA A 652 -13.80 18.90 8.94
CA ALA A 652 -14.69 18.09 8.12
C ALA A 652 -15.06 16.83 8.89
N GLN A 653 -16.32 16.45 8.89
CA GLN A 653 -16.78 15.23 9.54
C GLN A 653 -17.91 14.58 8.75
N GLY A 654 -17.90 13.25 8.72
CA GLY A 654 -18.92 12.46 8.07
C GLY A 654 -19.31 11.25 8.91
N LYS A 655 -20.60 10.91 8.89
CA LYS A 655 -21.13 9.66 9.46
C LYS A 655 -21.91 8.94 8.35
N PRO A 656 -21.98 7.60 8.32
CA PRO A 656 -22.67 6.86 7.25
C PRO A 656 -24.13 7.31 7.01
N ALA A 657 -24.80 7.82 8.05
CA ALA A 657 -26.20 8.26 8.00
C ALA A 657 -26.41 9.78 7.93
N LEU A 658 -25.34 10.60 7.95
CA LEU A 658 -25.45 12.06 7.92
C LEU A 658 -24.63 12.66 6.76
N PRO A 659 -25.09 13.75 6.13
CA PRO A 659 -24.33 14.42 5.09
C PRO A 659 -23.01 14.96 5.66
N LEU A 660 -22.00 15.03 4.78
CA LEU A 660 -20.71 15.68 5.06
C LEU A 660 -20.95 17.10 5.61
N SER A 661 -20.36 17.42 6.76
CA SER A 661 -20.33 18.79 7.28
C SER A 661 -18.90 19.31 7.25
N VAL A 662 -18.73 20.52 6.71
CA VAL A 662 -17.43 21.20 6.63
C VAL A 662 -17.55 22.56 7.30
N ALA A 663 -16.69 22.83 8.28
CA ALA A 663 -16.52 24.14 8.88
C ALA A 663 -15.08 24.62 8.69
N VAL A 664 -14.92 25.89 8.33
CA VAL A 664 -13.64 26.55 8.14
C VAL A 664 -13.62 27.80 9.01
N GLN A 665 -12.56 27.96 9.80
CA GLN A 665 -12.41 29.13 10.66
C GLN A 665 -12.02 30.36 9.85
N ASP A 666 -11.05 30.25 8.96
CA ASP A 666 -10.45 31.41 8.31
C ASP A 666 -9.85 31.02 6.95
N VAL A 667 -10.10 31.82 5.92
CA VAL A 667 -9.52 31.69 4.59
C VAL A 667 -8.76 32.97 4.26
N GLN A 668 -7.48 32.88 3.89
CA GLN A 668 -6.66 34.02 3.53
C GLN A 668 -6.29 33.91 2.05
N LEU A 669 -6.68 34.91 1.27
CA LEU A 669 -6.43 35.03 -0.16
C LEU A 669 -5.48 36.21 -0.42
N GLU A 670 -4.28 35.88 -0.88
CA GLU A 670 -3.25 36.85 -1.23
C GLU A 670 -3.15 37.01 -2.75
N ALA A 671 -3.29 38.25 -3.21
CA ALA A 671 -3.20 38.61 -4.62
C ALA A 671 -4.15 37.82 -5.53
N LEU A 672 -5.42 37.68 -5.11
CA LEU A 672 -6.48 37.16 -5.98
C LEU A 672 -6.56 38.01 -7.25
N SER A 673 -6.67 37.35 -8.40
CA SER A 673 -6.83 37.97 -9.71
C SER A 673 -8.03 37.34 -10.38
N ALA A 674 -9.06 38.13 -10.68
CA ALA A 674 -10.23 37.68 -11.44
C ALA A 674 -10.46 38.58 -12.66
N ARG A 675 -10.91 37.99 -13.77
CA ARG A 675 -11.27 38.71 -15.00
C ARG A 675 -12.76 38.56 -15.30
N LEU A 676 -13.48 39.66 -15.39
CA LEU A 676 -14.84 39.72 -15.90
C LEU A 676 -14.81 40.36 -17.28
N ILE A 677 -15.29 39.64 -18.28
CA ILE A 677 -15.29 40.07 -19.67
C ILE A 677 -16.72 39.99 -20.18
N LEU A 678 -17.26 41.13 -20.58
CA LEU A 678 -18.48 41.22 -21.36
C LEU A 678 -18.08 41.14 -22.84
N ASP A 679 -18.46 40.07 -23.52
CA ASP A 679 -18.08 39.86 -24.92
C ASP A 679 -18.89 40.76 -25.88
N ALA A 680 -18.55 40.73 -27.18
CA ALA A 680 -19.26 41.51 -28.20
C ALA A 680 -20.76 41.17 -28.33
N LYS A 681 -21.21 40.01 -27.82
CA LYS A 681 -22.62 39.61 -27.76
C LYS A 681 -23.30 40.02 -26.46
N ARG A 682 -22.61 40.79 -25.60
CA ARG A 682 -23.06 41.19 -24.26
C ARG A 682 -23.31 40.01 -23.33
N GLN A 683 -22.54 38.92 -23.50
CA GLN A 683 -22.54 37.80 -22.56
C GLN A 683 -21.29 37.85 -21.68
N LEU A 684 -21.49 37.63 -20.37
CA LEU A 684 -20.37 37.52 -19.43
C LEU A 684 -19.63 36.20 -19.66
N ASN A 685 -18.29 36.26 -19.68
CA ASN A 685 -17.42 35.09 -19.82
C ASN A 685 -17.74 33.99 -18.78
N TRP A 686 -17.94 34.33 -17.51
CA TRP A 686 -18.31 33.38 -16.46
C TRP A 686 -19.66 32.70 -16.74
N GLN A 687 -20.65 33.45 -17.23
CA GLN A 687 -21.94 32.88 -17.61
C GLN A 687 -21.78 31.89 -18.77
N ARG A 688 -20.96 32.21 -19.78
CA ARG A 688 -20.67 31.30 -20.91
C ARG A 688 -19.93 30.04 -20.48
N ILE A 689 -18.97 30.15 -19.57
CA ILE A 689 -18.13 29.03 -19.09
C ILE A 689 -18.95 28.05 -18.25
N PHE A 690 -19.84 28.57 -17.40
CA PHE A 690 -20.65 27.79 -16.46
C PHE A 690 -22.10 27.60 -16.90
N ALA A 691 -22.50 28.09 -18.08
CA ALA A 691 -23.77 27.75 -18.68
C ALA A 691 -23.83 26.23 -18.83
N ALA A 692 -24.83 25.61 -18.18
CA ALA A 692 -25.12 24.20 -18.41
C ALA A 692 -25.20 24.00 -19.92
N LYS A 693 -24.44 23.04 -20.45
CA LYS A 693 -24.49 22.66 -21.86
C LYS A 693 -25.91 22.15 -22.12
N ALA A 694 -26.80 23.06 -22.49
CA ALA A 694 -28.17 22.76 -22.90
C ALA A 694 -28.05 22.03 -24.24
N ALA A 695 -27.92 20.70 -24.17
CA ALA A 695 -27.84 19.83 -25.32
C ALA A 695 -28.51 18.49 -24.98
N ALA A 696 -29.83 18.54 -24.83
CA ALA A 696 -30.78 17.64 -25.46
C ALA A 696 -32.18 18.23 -25.23
N GLU A 697 -32.93 18.45 -26.30
CA GLU A 697 -34.34 18.86 -26.23
C GLU A 697 -35.11 17.98 -25.23
N PRO A 698 -35.96 18.56 -24.37
CA PRO A 698 -36.76 17.77 -23.46
C PRO A 698 -37.78 16.97 -24.27
N LYS A 699 -37.53 15.66 -24.43
CA LYS A 699 -38.62 14.72 -24.65
C LYS A 699 -39.50 14.76 -23.40
N THR A 700 -40.71 15.25 -23.60
CA THR A 700 -41.78 15.32 -22.61
C THR A 700 -42.07 13.92 -22.10
N THR A 701 -41.55 13.58 -20.94
CA THR A 701 -42.11 12.53 -20.08
C THR A 701 -41.89 13.02 -18.65
N ALA A 702 -43.00 13.23 -17.95
CA ALA A 702 -43.01 13.67 -16.56
C ALA A 702 -42.35 12.60 -15.68
N ALA A 703 -41.04 12.68 -15.54
CA ALA A 703 -40.29 11.93 -14.55
C ALA A 703 -40.52 12.58 -13.19
N LYS A 704 -40.94 11.75 -12.23
CA LYS A 704 -41.05 12.01 -10.79
C LYS A 704 -39.85 12.86 -10.33
N PRO A 705 -40.04 13.94 -9.54
CA PRO A 705 -38.95 14.83 -9.16
C PRO A 705 -37.84 14.03 -8.49
N ALA A 706 -36.68 13.98 -9.14
CA ALA A 706 -35.47 13.40 -8.58
C ALA A 706 -35.21 14.12 -7.26
N SER A 707 -34.99 13.35 -6.19
CA SER A 707 -34.67 13.90 -4.87
C SER A 707 -33.55 14.92 -5.02
N THR A 708 -33.83 16.18 -4.73
CA THR A 708 -32.83 17.24 -4.65
C THR A 708 -31.73 16.76 -3.70
N ALA A 709 -30.57 16.40 -4.24
CA ALA A 709 -29.40 16.06 -3.44
C ALA A 709 -29.11 17.26 -2.53
N SER A 710 -29.28 17.08 -1.22
CA SER A 710 -29.05 18.14 -0.25
C SER A 710 -27.57 18.53 -0.29
N VAL A 711 -27.29 19.80 -0.61
CA VAL A 711 -25.93 20.34 -0.60
C VAL A 711 -25.36 20.15 0.82
N PRO A 712 -24.14 19.61 0.97
CA PRO A 712 -23.54 19.44 2.29
C PRO A 712 -23.44 20.80 3.02
N PRO A 713 -23.74 20.87 4.33
CA PRO A 713 -23.58 22.10 5.10
C PRO A 713 -22.11 22.48 5.19
N VAL A 714 -21.74 23.57 4.50
CA VAL A 714 -20.42 24.20 4.50
C VAL A 714 -20.54 25.55 5.18
N GLU A 715 -19.69 25.82 6.17
CA GLU A 715 -19.63 27.10 6.88
C GLU A 715 -18.22 27.66 6.84
N ILE A 716 -18.08 28.91 6.41
CA ILE A 716 -16.82 29.65 6.39
C ILE A 716 -17.00 30.90 7.25
N ARG A 717 -16.25 30.99 8.37
CA ARG A 717 -16.45 32.12 9.29
C ARG A 717 -15.89 33.42 8.73
N SER A 718 -14.71 33.41 8.13
CA SER A 718 -14.12 34.58 7.48
C SER A 718 -13.31 34.20 6.23
N ILE A 719 -13.40 35.03 5.20
CA ILE A 719 -12.51 35.06 4.05
C ILE A 719 -11.88 36.43 4.01
N HIS A 720 -10.55 36.48 4.08
CA HIS A 720 -9.74 37.68 4.05
C HIS A 720 -9.11 37.81 2.68
N LEU A 721 -9.26 38.97 2.06
CA LEU A 721 -8.68 39.31 0.79
C LEU A 721 -7.62 40.37 1.03
N ASN A 722 -6.46 40.19 0.41
CA ASN A 722 -5.37 41.16 0.48
C ASN A 722 -4.69 41.31 -0.89
N ARG A 723 -4.29 42.53 -1.22
CA ARG A 723 -3.62 42.90 -2.50
C ARG A 723 -4.32 42.32 -3.74
N SER A 724 -5.64 42.19 -3.69
CA SER A 724 -6.42 41.52 -4.74
C SER A 724 -6.76 42.47 -5.90
N LYS A 725 -7.00 41.92 -7.08
CA LYS A 725 -7.35 42.64 -8.29
C LYS A 725 -8.49 41.98 -9.06
N VAL A 726 -9.36 42.81 -9.61
CA VAL A 726 -10.47 42.42 -10.47
C VAL A 726 -10.40 43.29 -11.72
N GLN A 727 -10.23 42.67 -12.88
CA GLN A 727 -10.21 43.36 -14.16
C GLN A 727 -11.57 43.21 -14.82
N PHE A 728 -12.14 44.32 -15.27
CA PHE A 728 -13.37 44.34 -16.05
C PHE A 728 -13.06 44.82 -17.47
N ALA A 729 -13.57 44.12 -18.47
CA ALA A 729 -13.48 44.52 -19.86
C ALA A 729 -14.83 44.37 -20.55
N ASP A 730 -15.22 45.37 -21.34
CA ASP A 730 -16.41 45.34 -22.18
C ASP A 730 -16.00 45.47 -23.65
N GLN A 731 -16.09 44.34 -24.34
CA GLN A 731 -15.73 44.18 -25.75
C GLN A 731 -16.91 44.47 -26.68
N SER A 732 -18.08 44.85 -26.14
CA SER A 732 -19.22 45.30 -26.94
C SER A 732 -19.13 46.79 -27.29
N MET A 733 -18.18 47.52 -26.70
CA MET A 733 -17.88 48.92 -26.98
C MET A 733 -16.86 49.06 -28.12
N ASN A 734 -16.90 50.19 -28.86
CA ASN A 734 -15.90 50.51 -29.87
C ASN A 734 -15.36 51.95 -29.68
N PRO A 735 -14.10 52.14 -29.24
CA PRO A 735 -13.12 51.10 -28.89
C PRO A 735 -13.51 50.30 -27.63
N ASN A 736 -12.90 49.13 -27.42
CA ASN A 736 -13.18 48.29 -26.25
C ASN A 736 -12.90 49.05 -24.94
N PHE A 737 -13.76 48.86 -23.94
CA PHE A 737 -13.55 49.41 -22.60
C PHE A 737 -12.82 48.40 -21.71
N ALA A 738 -11.90 48.88 -20.88
CA ALA A 738 -11.25 48.09 -19.84
C ALA A 738 -10.90 48.97 -18.64
N THR A 739 -11.11 48.43 -17.44
CA THR A 739 -10.74 49.08 -16.17
C THR A 739 -10.33 48.00 -15.16
N GLN A 740 -9.65 48.41 -14.10
CA GLN A 740 -9.27 47.49 -13.04
C GLN A 740 -9.52 48.07 -11.66
N MET A 741 -10.08 47.21 -10.80
CA MET A 741 -10.06 47.38 -9.35
C MET A 741 -8.83 46.64 -8.82
N HIS A 742 -7.99 47.29 -8.03
CA HIS A 742 -6.78 46.70 -7.48
C HIS A 742 -6.51 47.16 -6.05
N HIS A 743 -5.53 46.54 -5.38
CA HIS A 743 -5.32 46.71 -3.94
C HIS A 743 -6.57 46.41 -3.10
N LEU A 744 -7.46 45.56 -3.63
CA LEU A 744 -8.66 45.13 -2.92
C LEU A 744 -8.24 44.40 -1.64
N ARG A 745 -8.75 44.90 -0.51
CA ARG A 745 -8.50 44.39 0.83
C ARG A 745 -9.78 44.42 1.66
N GLY A 746 -9.91 43.46 2.57
CA GLY A 746 -11.04 43.36 3.48
C GLY A 746 -11.52 41.93 3.65
N SER A 747 -12.75 41.76 4.12
CA SER A 747 -13.23 40.43 4.46
C SER A 747 -14.69 40.16 4.07
N ILE A 748 -14.97 38.87 3.91
CA ILE A 748 -16.30 38.30 3.77
C ILE A 748 -16.53 37.41 4.98
N GLN A 749 -17.57 37.68 5.78
CA GLN A 749 -17.82 36.97 7.02
C GLN A 749 -19.13 36.18 6.96
N GLY A 750 -19.14 34.97 7.52
CA GLY A 750 -20.39 34.24 7.79
C GLY A 750 -21.03 33.53 6.61
N LEU A 751 -20.25 33.17 5.59
CA LEU A 751 -20.76 32.37 4.47
C LEU A 751 -21.18 30.98 4.97
N SER A 752 -22.40 30.58 4.62
CA SER A 752 -22.93 29.26 4.96
C SER A 752 -23.85 28.78 3.84
N THR A 753 -23.81 27.47 3.54
CA THR A 753 -24.77 26.85 2.63
C THR A 753 -26.08 26.44 3.32
N ARG A 754 -26.19 26.65 4.63
CA ARG A 754 -27.46 26.40 5.35
C ARG A 754 -28.51 27.43 4.91
N PRO A 755 -29.76 27.00 4.63
CA PRO A 755 -30.85 27.92 4.27
C PRO A 755 -31.04 29.03 5.32
N GLY A 756 -31.33 30.25 4.85
CA GLY A 756 -31.58 31.41 5.70
C GLY A 756 -30.34 32.06 6.33
N ARG A 757 -29.12 31.66 5.95
CA ARG A 757 -27.88 32.28 6.43
C ARG A 757 -27.37 33.34 5.46
N THR A 758 -27.06 34.52 5.98
CA THR A 758 -26.44 35.64 5.27
C THR A 758 -24.96 35.75 5.64
N GLY A 759 -24.12 36.09 4.66
CA GLY A 759 -22.74 36.51 4.88
C GLY A 759 -22.58 38.00 4.58
N THR A 760 -21.72 38.70 5.33
CA THR A 760 -21.42 40.12 5.13
C THR A 760 -20.14 40.33 4.33
N ILE A 761 -20.11 41.35 3.49
CA ILE A 761 -18.96 41.72 2.65
C ILE A 761 -18.50 43.12 3.05
N THR A 762 -17.20 43.29 3.22
CA THR A 762 -16.57 44.59 3.50
C THR A 762 -15.22 44.63 2.79
N LEU A 763 -15.16 45.30 1.63
CA LEU A 763 -13.96 45.41 0.80
C LEU A 763 -13.71 46.86 0.42
N ASP A 764 -12.46 47.28 0.51
CA ASP A 764 -11.97 48.56 -0.02
C ASP A 764 -10.87 48.30 -1.04
N GLY A 765 -10.77 49.16 -2.03
CA GLY A 765 -9.68 49.13 -2.99
C GLY A 765 -9.61 50.40 -3.82
N ASP A 766 -8.73 50.36 -4.80
CA ASP A 766 -8.45 51.45 -5.70
C ASP A 766 -8.99 51.09 -7.10
N VAL A 767 -9.40 52.10 -7.87
CA VAL A 767 -9.85 51.98 -9.25
C VAL A 767 -8.95 52.80 -10.15
N ASP A 768 -8.36 52.17 -11.15
CA ASP A 768 -7.33 52.77 -11.99
C ASP A 768 -6.29 53.52 -11.14
N GLN A 769 -5.91 54.76 -11.47
CA GLN A 769 -4.81 55.45 -10.77
C GLN A 769 -5.22 56.14 -9.46
N TYR A 770 -6.38 56.81 -9.40
CA TYR A 770 -6.77 57.69 -8.28
C TYR A 770 -8.21 57.49 -7.77
N GLY A 771 -8.96 56.57 -8.35
CA GLY A 771 -10.31 56.24 -7.89
C GLY A 771 -10.29 55.34 -6.65
N ASP A 772 -11.32 55.41 -5.82
CA ASP A 772 -11.56 54.42 -4.76
C ASP A 772 -12.86 53.66 -4.98
N VAL A 773 -12.87 52.39 -4.56
CA VAL A 773 -14.04 51.53 -4.54
C VAL A 773 -14.25 50.98 -3.14
N ARG A 774 -15.51 51.03 -2.68
CA ARG A 774 -15.95 50.42 -1.44
C ARG A 774 -17.13 49.53 -1.71
N VAL A 775 -17.06 48.30 -1.21
CA VAL A 775 -18.13 47.31 -1.29
C VAL A 775 -18.54 46.96 0.13
N ARG A 776 -19.83 47.17 0.43
CA ARG A 776 -20.44 46.82 1.71
C ARG A 776 -21.75 46.09 1.43
N GLY A 777 -22.09 45.08 2.21
CA GLY A 777 -23.37 44.41 2.02
C GLY A 777 -23.51 43.10 2.75
N ALA A 778 -24.65 42.46 2.54
CA ALA A 778 -24.95 41.11 2.97
C ALA A 778 -25.55 40.32 1.79
N LEU A 779 -25.20 39.04 1.67
CA LEU A 779 -25.80 38.16 0.67
C LEU A 779 -25.99 36.74 1.22
N ALA A 780 -27.04 36.06 0.75
CA ALA A 780 -27.26 34.64 1.00
C ALA A 780 -26.68 33.80 -0.15
N PRO A 781 -25.57 33.05 0.04
CA PRO A 781 -24.87 32.37 -1.06
C PRO A 781 -25.72 31.36 -1.84
N MET A 782 -26.72 30.75 -1.18
CA MET A 782 -27.62 29.77 -1.79
C MET A 782 -28.97 30.33 -2.25
N ALA A 783 -29.20 31.62 -2.01
CA ALA A 783 -30.44 32.31 -2.35
C ALA A 783 -30.14 33.75 -2.77
N VAL A 784 -29.13 33.91 -3.64
CA VAL A 784 -28.62 35.24 -4.05
C VAL A 784 -29.72 36.11 -4.66
N THR A 785 -30.70 35.50 -5.34
CA THR A 785 -31.84 36.23 -5.90
C THR A 785 -32.91 36.62 -4.88
N ASP A 786 -32.89 36.00 -3.71
CA ASP A 786 -33.98 36.11 -2.73
C ASP A 786 -33.58 36.99 -1.54
N ASN A 787 -32.29 37.07 -1.21
CA ASN A 787 -31.80 37.86 -0.09
C ASN A 787 -30.36 38.35 -0.35
N THR A 788 -30.26 39.54 -0.95
CA THR A 788 -29.00 40.25 -1.20
C THR A 788 -29.20 41.74 -1.01
N ASP A 789 -28.36 42.39 -0.22
CA ASP A 789 -28.30 43.83 0.00
C ASP A 789 -26.85 44.27 -0.18
N ILE A 790 -26.53 44.92 -1.31
CA ILE A 790 -25.15 45.32 -1.64
C ILE A 790 -25.12 46.79 -2.00
N THR A 791 -24.20 47.50 -1.36
CA THR A 791 -23.79 48.86 -1.69
C THR A 791 -22.40 48.86 -2.31
N LEU A 792 -22.26 49.47 -3.49
CA LEU A 792 -20.98 49.77 -4.14
C LEU A 792 -20.82 51.29 -4.25
N SER A 793 -19.73 51.84 -3.73
CA SER A 793 -19.39 53.25 -3.84
C SER A 793 -18.10 53.38 -4.62
N PHE A 794 -18.16 54.06 -5.76
CA PHE A 794 -17.00 54.44 -6.58
C PHE A 794 -16.84 55.94 -6.46
N ARG A 795 -15.64 56.43 -6.15
CA ARG A 795 -15.40 57.88 -6.05
C ARG A 795 -14.17 58.27 -6.84
N ASN A 796 -14.17 59.52 -7.30
CA ASN A 796 -13.05 60.12 -8.02
C ASN A 796 -12.62 59.35 -9.29
N ILE A 797 -13.57 58.74 -9.99
CA ILE A 797 -13.30 58.05 -11.26
C ILE A 797 -13.11 59.09 -12.36
N ALA A 798 -12.04 58.98 -13.15
CA ALA A 798 -11.79 59.91 -14.24
C ALA A 798 -12.77 59.65 -15.40
N LEU A 799 -13.58 60.65 -15.75
CA LEU A 799 -14.64 60.49 -16.77
C LEU A 799 -14.10 60.23 -18.17
N ASN A 800 -12.90 60.70 -18.48
CA ASN A 800 -12.21 60.43 -19.73
C ASN A 800 -11.93 58.93 -19.96
N ASN A 801 -11.79 58.12 -18.89
CA ASN A 801 -11.67 56.66 -18.98
C ASN A 801 -12.97 56.01 -19.49
N LEU A 802 -14.11 56.69 -19.37
CA LEU A 802 -15.42 56.22 -19.84
C LEU A 802 -15.76 56.66 -21.26
N ASN A 803 -14.81 57.27 -21.99
CA ASN A 803 -14.99 57.67 -23.38
C ASN A 803 -15.55 56.55 -24.29
N PRO A 804 -15.12 55.28 -24.20
CA PRO A 804 -15.75 54.18 -24.93
C PRO A 804 -17.28 54.13 -24.83
N TYR A 805 -17.86 54.44 -23.66
CA TYR A 805 -19.30 54.52 -23.47
C TYR A 805 -19.88 55.86 -23.95
N ALA A 806 -19.21 56.98 -23.64
CA ALA A 806 -19.68 58.31 -24.01
C ALA A 806 -19.78 58.48 -25.55
N THR A 807 -18.79 57.99 -26.29
CA THR A 807 -18.82 58.05 -27.76
C THR A 807 -19.83 57.09 -28.38
N THR A 808 -20.08 55.93 -27.74
CA THR A 808 -20.99 54.90 -28.26
C THR A 808 -22.47 55.22 -28.00
N PHE A 809 -22.81 55.79 -26.84
CA PHE A 809 -24.21 56.02 -26.42
C PHE A 809 -24.63 57.49 -26.41
N ALA A 810 -23.68 58.41 -26.27
CA ALA A 810 -23.97 59.83 -26.16
C ALA A 810 -23.50 60.63 -27.40
N GLY A 811 -22.54 60.10 -28.17
CA GLY A 811 -21.99 60.74 -29.37
C GLY A 811 -20.97 61.85 -29.09
N TRP A 812 -20.44 61.96 -27.86
CA TRP A 812 -19.50 63.01 -27.46
C TRP A 812 -18.28 62.43 -26.75
N ARG A 813 -17.11 63.07 -26.94
CA ARG A 813 -15.91 62.80 -26.12
C ARG A 813 -15.94 63.64 -24.84
N ILE A 814 -15.29 63.14 -23.80
CA ILE A 814 -15.05 63.83 -22.53
C ILE A 814 -13.54 64.04 -22.39
N ASN A 815 -13.13 65.30 -22.24
CA ASN A 815 -11.73 65.70 -22.07
C ASN A 815 -11.29 65.57 -20.60
N ASP A 816 -12.14 66.02 -19.67
CA ASP A 816 -11.87 65.98 -18.23
C ASP A 816 -13.17 65.89 -17.42
N GLY A 817 -13.04 65.56 -16.14
CA GLY A 817 -14.12 65.50 -15.15
C GLY A 817 -13.99 64.29 -14.22
N ARG A 818 -14.62 64.38 -13.04
CA ARG A 818 -14.62 63.29 -12.04
C ARG A 818 -16.02 62.78 -11.77
N LEU A 819 -16.14 61.47 -11.61
CA LEU A 819 -17.37 60.75 -11.37
C LEU A 819 -17.32 60.04 -10.02
N THR A 820 -18.40 60.20 -9.27
CA THR A 820 -18.72 59.43 -8.08
C THR A 820 -20.06 58.72 -8.31
N VAL A 821 -20.11 57.41 -8.04
CA VAL A 821 -21.29 56.58 -8.22
C VAL A 821 -21.54 55.77 -6.95
N ASP A 822 -22.69 55.98 -6.32
CA ASP A 822 -23.17 55.15 -5.22
C ASP A 822 -24.32 54.27 -5.72
N LEU A 823 -24.13 52.95 -5.66
CA LEU A 823 -25.07 51.94 -6.12
C LEU A 823 -25.55 51.14 -4.91
N HIS A 824 -26.84 51.16 -4.60
CA HIS A 824 -27.44 50.36 -3.54
C HIS A 824 -28.51 49.45 -4.12
N TYR A 825 -28.28 48.13 -4.08
CA TYR A 825 -29.15 47.12 -4.66
C TYR A 825 -29.65 46.15 -3.60
N LEU A 826 -30.97 46.15 -3.39
CA LEU A 826 -31.70 45.22 -2.54
C LEU A 826 -32.48 44.24 -3.41
N LEU A 827 -32.20 42.95 -3.23
CA LEU A 827 -32.96 41.84 -3.80
C LEU A 827 -33.69 41.12 -2.66
N ASP A 828 -35.01 41.11 -2.78
CA ASP A 828 -35.93 40.45 -1.84
C ASP A 828 -36.92 39.60 -2.65
N HIS A 829 -36.84 38.27 -2.53
CA HIS A 829 -37.68 37.32 -3.30
C HIS A 829 -37.74 37.62 -4.81
N ARG A 830 -36.57 37.76 -5.45
CA ARG A 830 -36.40 38.07 -6.89
C ARG A 830 -36.92 39.45 -7.32
N GLN A 831 -37.41 40.27 -6.39
CA GLN A 831 -37.72 41.67 -6.63
C GLN A 831 -36.47 42.51 -6.36
N MET A 832 -36.06 43.27 -7.37
CA MET A 832 -34.89 44.14 -7.29
C MET A 832 -35.33 45.59 -7.07
N LYS A 833 -34.73 46.23 -6.07
CA LYS A 833 -34.77 47.68 -5.83
C LYS A 833 -33.34 48.21 -5.85
N GLY A 834 -33.01 48.96 -6.90
CA GLY A 834 -31.76 49.66 -7.07
C GLY A 834 -31.93 51.16 -6.83
N GLN A 835 -31.02 51.76 -6.06
CA GLN A 835 -30.87 53.20 -5.91
C GLN A 835 -29.48 53.55 -6.43
N ASN A 836 -29.42 54.31 -7.52
CA ASN A 836 -28.15 54.70 -8.14
C ASN A 836 -28.02 56.21 -8.05
N ARG A 837 -27.06 56.71 -7.28
CA ARG A 837 -26.74 58.13 -7.23
C ARG A 837 -25.46 58.39 -8.01
N VAL A 838 -25.52 59.34 -8.91
CA VAL A 838 -24.43 59.71 -9.81
C VAL A 838 -24.08 61.17 -9.56
N VAL A 839 -22.83 61.41 -9.20
CA VAL A 839 -22.28 62.74 -8.95
C VAL A 839 -21.13 62.99 -9.90
N ILE A 840 -21.21 64.08 -10.67
CA ILE A 840 -20.16 64.49 -11.59
C ILE A 840 -19.63 65.86 -11.16
N ASN A 841 -18.30 66.00 -11.06
CA ASN A 841 -17.62 67.25 -10.76
C ASN A 841 -16.88 67.75 -12.01
N THR A 842 -17.19 68.98 -12.42
CA THR A 842 -16.43 69.79 -13.40
C THR A 842 -16.20 69.08 -14.74
N ILE A 843 -17.28 68.61 -15.39
CA ILE A 843 -17.19 67.90 -16.68
C ILE A 843 -16.81 68.83 -17.84
N GLN A 844 -15.80 68.45 -18.61
CA GLN A 844 -15.40 69.14 -19.83
C GLN A 844 -15.67 68.26 -21.05
N LEU A 845 -16.73 68.61 -21.80
CA LEU A 845 -17.04 67.95 -23.07
C LEU A 845 -16.03 68.37 -24.16
N GLY A 846 -15.56 67.38 -24.93
CA GLY A 846 -14.70 67.57 -26.09
C GLY A 846 -15.50 67.66 -27.39
N ASP A 847 -14.93 67.07 -28.45
CA ASP A 847 -15.53 67.05 -29.78
C ASP A 847 -16.69 66.04 -29.88
N GLU A 848 -17.69 66.39 -30.69
CA GLU A 848 -18.77 65.49 -31.09
C GLU A 848 -18.21 64.42 -32.05
N VAL A 849 -18.69 63.18 -31.92
CA VAL A 849 -18.27 62.05 -32.75
C VAL A 849 -18.79 62.25 -34.18
N PRO A 850 -17.91 62.34 -35.21
CA PRO A 850 -18.34 62.44 -36.60
C PRO A 850 -19.18 61.21 -37.00
N ASP A 851 -20.26 61.44 -37.75
CA ASP A 851 -21.15 60.39 -38.26
C ASP A 851 -21.78 59.47 -37.19
N TYR A 852 -22.10 60.02 -36.02
CA TYR A 852 -22.77 59.29 -34.94
C TYR A 852 -24.14 58.74 -35.39
N LYS A 853 -24.35 57.43 -35.19
CA LYS A 853 -25.58 56.73 -35.64
C LYS A 853 -26.69 56.69 -34.58
N GLY A 854 -26.43 57.15 -33.36
CA GLY A 854 -27.42 57.17 -32.29
C GLY A 854 -28.22 58.48 -32.25
N THR A 855 -29.06 58.63 -31.23
CA THR A 855 -29.83 59.87 -31.02
C THR A 855 -28.89 61.01 -30.62
N HIS A 856 -28.81 62.08 -31.41
CA HIS A 856 -28.04 63.27 -31.06
C HIS A 856 -28.70 64.00 -29.88
N LEU A 857 -28.06 63.94 -28.72
CA LEU A 857 -28.50 64.61 -27.50
C LEU A 857 -27.77 65.96 -27.37
N PRO A 858 -28.45 67.07 -27.04
CA PRO A 858 -27.80 68.37 -26.81
C PRO A 858 -27.07 68.39 -25.45
N LEU A 859 -26.02 67.57 -25.30
CA LEU A 859 -25.36 67.33 -24.01
C LEU A 859 -24.74 68.59 -23.40
N ARG A 860 -24.23 69.53 -24.21
CA ARG A 860 -23.72 70.81 -23.71
C ARG A 860 -24.79 71.61 -22.97
N LEU A 861 -26.02 71.62 -23.50
CA LEU A 861 -27.16 72.27 -22.85
C LEU A 861 -27.58 71.50 -21.60
N ALA A 862 -27.62 70.17 -21.66
CA ALA A 862 -27.97 69.33 -20.51
C ALA A 862 -26.98 69.50 -19.34
N VAL A 863 -25.67 69.54 -19.61
CA VAL A 863 -24.63 69.82 -18.61
C VAL A 863 -24.85 71.20 -17.99
N ALA A 864 -24.99 72.25 -18.82
CA ALA A 864 -25.17 73.62 -18.33
C ALA A 864 -26.45 73.83 -17.50
N LEU A 865 -27.48 73.00 -17.69
CA LEU A 865 -28.73 73.05 -16.93
C LEU A 865 -28.69 72.25 -15.63
N LEU A 866 -27.83 71.23 -15.56
CA LEU A 866 -27.72 70.32 -14.43
C LEU A 866 -26.59 70.69 -13.46
N GLU A 867 -25.61 71.45 -13.93
CA GLU A 867 -24.46 71.91 -13.17
C GLU A 867 -24.87 73.00 -12.17
N ASP A 868 -24.52 72.82 -10.89
CA ASP A 868 -24.75 73.80 -9.83
C ASP A 868 -23.66 74.89 -9.78
N SER A 869 -23.74 75.79 -8.79
CA SER A 869 -22.77 76.89 -8.63
C SER A 869 -21.33 76.44 -8.37
N ASP A 870 -21.14 75.20 -7.92
CA ASP A 870 -19.84 74.61 -7.59
C ASP A 870 -19.33 73.71 -8.74
N GLY A 871 -20.03 73.70 -9.88
CA GLY A 871 -19.66 72.90 -11.05
C GLY A 871 -20.04 71.43 -10.94
N LYS A 872 -21.06 71.10 -10.11
CA LYS A 872 -21.44 69.72 -9.78
C LYS A 872 -22.82 69.35 -10.30
N ILE A 873 -22.93 68.11 -10.80
CA ILE A 873 -24.19 67.47 -11.23
C ILE A 873 -24.49 66.31 -10.28
N ASP A 874 -25.66 66.29 -9.63
CA ASP A 874 -26.08 65.24 -8.69
C ASP A 874 -27.42 64.63 -9.12
N LEU A 875 -27.42 63.36 -9.50
CA LEU A 875 -28.55 62.67 -10.11
C LEU A 875 -28.88 61.39 -9.34
N ASP A 876 -30.14 61.27 -8.89
CA ASP A 876 -30.69 60.04 -8.32
C ASP A 876 -31.52 59.29 -9.37
N LEU A 877 -31.11 58.05 -9.66
CA LEU A 877 -31.66 57.18 -10.69
C LEU A 877 -32.15 55.85 -10.06
N PRO A 878 -33.35 55.83 -9.46
CA PRO A 878 -33.91 54.61 -8.89
C PRO A 878 -34.32 53.62 -9.99
N VAL A 879 -34.04 52.33 -9.81
CA VAL A 879 -34.42 51.24 -10.70
C VAL A 879 -35.17 50.19 -9.89
N SER A 880 -36.30 49.71 -10.37
CA SER A 880 -37.04 48.63 -9.70
C SER A 880 -37.65 47.68 -10.71
N GLY A 881 -37.68 46.39 -10.42
CA GLY A 881 -38.31 45.39 -11.30
C GLY A 881 -38.14 43.96 -10.80
N SER A 882 -38.83 43.03 -11.46
CA SER A 882 -38.67 41.59 -11.26
C SER A 882 -37.49 41.06 -12.07
N LEU A 883 -36.74 40.10 -11.53
CA LEU A 883 -35.73 39.37 -12.30
C LEU A 883 -36.35 38.40 -13.33
N ASP A 884 -37.63 38.07 -13.21
CA ASP A 884 -38.34 37.14 -14.11
C ASP A 884 -38.88 37.80 -15.38
N ASP A 885 -39.14 39.11 -15.33
CA ASP A 885 -39.61 39.91 -16.48
C ASP A 885 -38.89 41.27 -16.48
N PRO A 886 -37.69 41.35 -17.11
CA PRO A 886 -36.81 42.51 -17.04
C PRO A 886 -37.27 43.66 -17.96
N GLN A 887 -38.48 44.17 -17.78
CA GLN A 887 -38.98 45.40 -18.42
C GLN A 887 -38.44 46.65 -17.71
N PHE A 888 -37.11 46.86 -17.74
CA PHE A 888 -36.49 48.04 -17.12
C PHE A 888 -36.57 49.25 -18.08
N SER A 889 -37.48 50.20 -17.83
CA SER A 889 -37.62 51.41 -18.66
C SER A 889 -36.69 52.55 -18.19
N TYR A 890 -35.50 52.66 -18.77
CA TYR A 890 -34.51 53.68 -18.40
C TYR A 890 -34.89 55.11 -18.84
N GLY A 891 -35.61 55.26 -19.96
CA GLY A 891 -35.90 56.58 -20.56
C GLY A 891 -36.82 57.49 -19.73
N GLN A 892 -37.80 56.93 -19.01
CA GLN A 892 -38.72 57.73 -18.19
C GLN A 892 -38.15 58.16 -16.84
N ILE A 893 -37.15 57.43 -16.32
CA ILE A 893 -36.52 57.69 -15.02
C ILE A 893 -35.55 58.87 -15.13
N VAL A 894 -34.72 58.91 -16.18
CA VAL A 894 -33.76 60.00 -16.42
C VAL A 894 -34.47 61.32 -16.67
N TRP A 895 -35.57 61.33 -17.45
CA TRP A 895 -36.35 62.55 -17.71
C TRP A 895 -37.02 63.12 -16.45
N LYS A 896 -37.57 62.26 -15.59
CA LYS A 896 -38.13 62.67 -14.29
C LYS A 896 -37.08 63.23 -13.34
N ALA A 897 -35.86 62.67 -13.33
CA ALA A 897 -34.75 63.19 -12.52
C ALA A 897 -34.32 64.60 -12.99
N LEU A 898 -34.20 64.82 -14.32
CA LEU A 898 -33.85 66.13 -14.89
C LEU A 898 -34.85 67.23 -14.51
N VAL A 899 -36.15 66.96 -14.65
CA VAL A 899 -37.23 67.94 -14.36
C VAL A 899 -37.25 68.33 -12.87
N ASN A 900 -36.97 67.39 -11.97
CA ASN A 900 -36.93 67.64 -10.53
C ASN A 900 -35.72 68.50 -10.08
N VAL A 901 -34.60 68.46 -10.81
CA VAL A 901 -33.42 69.30 -10.54
C VAL A 901 -33.68 70.74 -11.02
N VAL A 902 -34.23 70.90 -12.24
CA VAL A 902 -34.54 72.22 -12.83
C VAL A 902 -35.64 72.97 -12.05
N THR A 903 -36.58 72.26 -11.41
CA THR A 903 -37.66 72.90 -10.63
C THR A 903 -37.22 73.43 -9.25
N LYS A 904 -36.00 73.12 -8.78
CA LYS A 904 -35.47 73.58 -7.48
C LYS A 904 -34.55 74.80 -7.53
N VAL A 905 -34.28 75.38 -8.69
CA VAL A 905 -33.40 76.55 -8.82
C VAL A 905 -34.11 77.69 -9.52
N VAL A 906 -34.62 78.64 -8.74
CA VAL A 906 -35.04 79.95 -9.24
C VAL A 906 -34.50 81.00 -8.28
N THR A 907 -33.22 81.35 -8.44
CA THR A 907 -32.65 82.66 -8.08
C THR A 907 -31.26 82.87 -8.70
N ALA A 908 -31.30 83.43 -9.91
CA ALA A 908 -30.30 84.27 -10.61
C ALA A 908 -28.97 83.69 -11.16
N PRO A 909 -28.60 84.00 -12.42
CA PRO A 909 -27.36 83.58 -13.08
C PRO A 909 -26.26 84.68 -13.11
N PHE A 910 -25.03 84.26 -13.44
CA PHE A 910 -23.81 85.03 -13.77
C PHE A 910 -22.88 85.47 -12.62
N ARG A 911 -21.76 84.74 -12.47
CA ARG A 911 -20.51 85.20 -11.81
C ARG A 911 -19.22 84.64 -12.44
N ALA A 912 -19.25 84.36 -13.74
CA ALA A 912 -18.11 83.81 -14.46
C ALA A 912 -17.13 84.90 -14.95
N LEU A 913 -16.39 85.59 -14.05
CA LEU A 913 -15.22 86.42 -14.43
C LEU A 913 -14.13 86.54 -13.34
N GLY A 914 -14.13 85.72 -12.28
CA GLY A 914 -13.15 85.82 -11.18
C GLY A 914 -11.84 85.02 -11.35
N ALA A 915 -11.78 84.04 -12.26
CA ALA A 915 -10.70 83.04 -12.30
C ALA A 915 -9.44 83.46 -13.10
N LEU A 916 -9.40 84.67 -13.67
CA LEU A 916 -8.24 85.16 -14.45
C LEU A 916 -7.21 85.97 -13.64
N LEU A 917 -7.40 86.11 -12.33
CA LEU A 917 -6.43 86.77 -11.44
C LEU A 917 -5.96 85.80 -10.37
N GLY A 918 -4.77 85.27 -10.60
CA GLY A 918 -4.08 84.21 -9.88
C GLY A 918 -4.28 84.14 -8.36
N GLY A 919 -4.59 82.92 -7.92
CA GLY A 919 -4.61 82.49 -6.53
C GLY A 919 -5.20 81.10 -6.41
N GLU A 920 -4.51 80.06 -6.91
CA GLU A 920 -4.89 78.67 -6.61
C GLU A 920 -4.70 78.42 -5.12
N GLY A 921 -5.80 78.46 -4.35
CA GLY A 921 -5.86 77.80 -3.06
C GLY A 921 -5.78 76.29 -3.29
N PHE A 922 -4.93 75.59 -2.54
CA PHE A 922 -4.90 74.13 -2.58
C PHE A 922 -6.21 73.58 -1.98
N ASP A 923 -6.83 72.61 -2.65
CA ASP A 923 -7.92 71.84 -2.06
C ASP A 923 -7.46 71.21 -0.74
N ASN A 924 -8.32 71.30 0.28
CA ASN A 924 -8.08 70.65 1.56
C ASN A 924 -7.92 69.14 1.36
N VAL A 925 -6.99 68.55 2.12
CA VAL A 925 -6.78 67.10 2.18
C VAL A 925 -7.59 66.55 3.34
N TYR A 926 -8.54 65.65 3.09
CA TYR A 926 -9.46 65.16 4.11
C TYR A 926 -9.11 63.75 4.60
N PHE A 927 -9.36 63.48 5.89
CA PHE A 927 -9.33 62.14 6.46
C PHE A 927 -10.73 61.68 6.82
N ILE A 928 -10.98 60.38 6.67
CA ILE A 928 -12.22 59.76 7.12
C ILE A 928 -12.24 59.81 8.66
N PRO A 929 -13.35 60.25 9.28
CA PRO A 929 -13.46 60.26 10.74
C PRO A 929 -13.19 58.88 11.35
N GLY A 930 -12.41 58.83 12.43
CA GLY A 930 -11.96 57.62 13.11
C GLY A 930 -10.80 56.87 12.42
N GLU A 931 -10.41 57.25 11.19
CA GLU A 931 -9.37 56.56 10.42
C GLU A 931 -8.12 57.43 10.20
N ALA A 932 -6.95 56.76 10.17
CA ALA A 932 -5.66 57.39 9.88
C ALA A 932 -5.20 57.22 8.43
N GLY A 933 -5.90 56.41 7.62
CA GLY A 933 -5.52 56.12 6.24
C GLY A 933 -5.78 57.31 5.30
N VAL A 934 -4.86 57.54 4.36
CA VAL A 934 -5.07 58.52 3.29
C VAL A 934 -5.83 57.85 2.14
N ALA A 935 -7.03 58.33 1.85
CA ALA A 935 -7.85 57.80 0.77
C ALA A 935 -7.23 58.10 -0.61
N PRO A 936 -7.48 57.29 -1.66
CA PRO A 936 -6.95 57.51 -3.00
C PRO A 936 -7.15 58.91 -3.58
N PRO A 937 -8.32 59.55 -3.47
CA PRO A 937 -8.53 60.92 -3.96
C PRO A 937 -7.63 61.94 -3.25
N GLU A 938 -7.39 61.72 -1.96
CA GLU A 938 -6.61 62.61 -1.10
C GLU A 938 -5.09 62.40 -1.31
N ARG A 939 -4.69 61.19 -1.74
CA ARG A 939 -3.32 60.93 -2.21
C ARG A 939 -3.01 61.76 -3.46
N GLU A 940 -3.93 61.84 -4.42
CA GLU A 940 -3.71 62.63 -5.65
C GLU A 940 -3.40 64.10 -5.31
N LYS A 941 -4.13 64.68 -4.34
CA LYS A 941 -3.88 66.05 -3.86
C LYS A 941 -2.48 66.18 -3.22
N LEU A 942 -2.12 65.26 -2.33
CA LEU A 942 -0.80 65.25 -1.67
C LEU A 942 0.36 65.06 -2.67
N GLU A 943 0.17 64.22 -3.69
CA GLU A 943 1.16 63.99 -4.75
C GLU A 943 1.33 65.22 -5.65
N LYS A 944 0.25 65.97 -5.96
CA LYS A 944 0.33 67.26 -6.64
C LYS A 944 1.14 68.28 -5.82
N ILE A 945 0.88 68.38 -4.52
CA ILE A 945 1.65 69.26 -3.60
C ILE A 945 3.13 68.82 -3.58
N ALA A 946 3.40 67.52 -3.44
CA ALA A 946 4.75 66.97 -3.44
C ALA A 946 5.50 67.27 -4.75
N GLY A 947 4.85 67.08 -5.90
CA GLY A 947 5.42 67.38 -7.21
C GLY A 947 5.73 68.88 -7.41
N LEU A 948 4.93 69.78 -6.82
CA LEU A 948 5.23 71.21 -6.79
C LEU A 948 6.42 71.54 -5.88
N MET A 949 6.55 70.86 -4.72
CA MET A 949 7.71 71.02 -3.83
C MET A 949 9.01 70.55 -4.48
N VAL A 950 8.99 69.45 -5.25
CA VAL A 950 10.15 69.00 -6.05
C VAL A 950 10.56 70.07 -7.06
N LYS A 951 9.59 70.73 -7.71
CA LYS A 951 9.86 71.84 -8.65
C LYS A 951 10.30 73.14 -7.96
N ARG A 952 10.08 73.28 -6.65
CA ARG A 952 10.38 74.51 -5.86
C ARG A 952 11.13 74.15 -4.57
N PRO A 953 12.44 73.87 -4.64
CA PRO A 953 13.22 73.33 -3.51
C PRO A 953 13.34 74.25 -2.26
N LYS A 954 12.93 75.52 -2.34
CA LYS A 954 12.86 76.44 -1.19
C LYS A 954 11.57 76.31 -0.36
N MET A 955 10.57 75.58 -0.85
CA MET A 955 9.32 75.37 -0.14
C MET A 955 9.52 74.41 1.04
N GLN A 956 9.01 74.80 2.21
CA GLN A 956 8.87 73.95 3.39
C GLN A 956 7.40 73.75 3.71
N LEU A 957 7.05 72.54 4.13
CA LEU A 957 5.70 72.15 4.49
C LEU A 957 5.68 71.66 5.94
N GLN A 958 4.77 72.19 6.74
CA GLN A 958 4.44 71.62 8.04
C GLN A 958 3.08 70.92 7.93
N ILE A 959 3.04 69.63 8.25
CA ILE A 959 1.83 68.81 8.26
C ILE A 959 1.44 68.56 9.72
N ALA A 960 0.27 69.05 10.12
CA ALA A 960 -0.34 68.79 11.41
C ALA A 960 -1.59 67.93 11.23
N GLY A 961 -1.62 66.79 11.92
CA GLY A 961 -2.79 65.91 11.89
C GLY A 961 -3.94 66.53 12.65
N SER A 962 -5.13 66.46 12.07
CA SER A 962 -6.32 67.07 12.65
C SER A 962 -7.29 66.03 13.20
N ILE A 963 -8.08 66.45 14.19
CA ILE A 963 -9.17 65.66 14.79
C ILE A 963 -10.41 66.50 15.02
N ASP A 964 -11.58 65.89 14.87
CA ASP A 964 -12.85 66.38 15.41
C ASP A 964 -13.18 65.58 16.68
N PRO A 965 -13.06 66.18 17.88
CA PRO A 965 -13.27 65.45 19.13
C PRO A 965 -14.64 64.78 19.27
N GLU A 966 -15.70 65.29 18.64
CA GLU A 966 -17.03 64.70 18.72
C GLU A 966 -17.19 63.55 17.71
N VAL A 967 -16.84 63.82 16.45
CA VAL A 967 -17.05 62.86 15.36
C VAL A 967 -16.03 61.73 15.42
N ASP A 968 -14.74 62.03 15.63
CA ASP A 968 -13.70 60.99 15.73
C ASP A 968 -13.88 60.13 16.98
N SER A 969 -14.27 60.71 18.12
CA SER A 969 -14.56 59.95 19.34
C SER A 969 -15.70 58.95 19.13
N LYS A 970 -16.81 59.39 18.50
CA LYS A 970 -17.96 58.52 18.23
C LYS A 970 -17.61 57.36 17.32
N GLU A 971 -16.87 57.61 16.23
CA GLU A 971 -16.47 56.53 15.31
C GLU A 971 -15.40 55.61 15.91
N LEU A 972 -14.48 56.13 16.74
CA LEU A 972 -13.53 55.29 17.50
C LEU A 972 -14.25 54.41 18.52
N SER A 973 -15.25 54.95 19.25
CA SER A 973 -16.10 54.17 20.16
C SER A 973 -16.83 53.06 19.43
N ARG A 974 -17.46 53.39 18.29
CA ARG A 974 -18.10 52.40 17.42
C ARG A 974 -17.13 51.31 16.98
N ALA A 975 -15.96 51.68 16.47
CA ALA A 975 -14.97 50.74 15.99
C ALA A 975 -14.46 49.79 17.10
N ARG A 976 -14.23 50.32 18.32
CA ARG A 976 -13.83 49.53 19.50
C ARG A 976 -14.90 48.53 19.92
N ILE A 977 -16.18 48.94 19.93
CA ILE A 977 -17.30 48.07 20.28
C ILE A 977 -17.53 47.01 19.20
N ASP A 978 -17.63 47.41 17.93
CA ASP A 978 -17.85 46.49 16.82
C ASP A 978 -16.73 45.46 16.75
N SER A 979 -15.46 45.87 16.87
CA SER A 979 -14.32 44.96 16.93
C SER A 979 -14.45 43.96 18.09
N ALA A 980 -14.87 44.42 19.28
CA ALA A 980 -15.05 43.53 20.43
C ALA A 980 -16.19 42.52 20.23
N VAL A 981 -17.27 42.92 19.55
CA VAL A 981 -18.41 42.03 19.22
C VAL A 981 -17.99 41.00 18.18
N LEU A 982 -17.31 41.41 17.11
CA LEU A 982 -16.80 40.49 16.08
C LEU A 982 -15.83 39.46 16.68
N GLN A 983 -14.89 39.91 17.53
CA GLN A 983 -13.97 39.02 18.23
C GLN A 983 -14.69 38.05 19.18
N ALA A 984 -15.70 38.53 19.94
CA ALA A 984 -16.52 37.68 20.81
C ALA A 984 -17.36 36.66 20.01
N ALA A 985 -17.75 36.99 18.77
CA ALA A 985 -18.40 36.06 17.83
C ALA A 985 -17.42 35.09 17.15
N GLY A 986 -16.12 35.16 17.48
CA GLY A 986 -15.08 34.31 16.90
C GLY A 986 -14.74 34.66 15.44
N ARG A 987 -14.99 35.90 15.01
CA ARG A 987 -14.55 36.43 13.71
C ARG A 987 -13.13 36.96 13.83
N SER A 988 -12.25 36.53 12.92
CA SER A 988 -10.89 37.06 12.82
C SER A 988 -10.90 38.45 12.18
N LEU A 989 -10.03 39.34 12.63
CA LEU A 989 -9.81 40.68 12.08
C LEU A 989 -8.31 40.83 11.80
N LEU A 990 -7.90 41.03 10.55
CA LEU A 990 -6.49 41.22 10.21
C LEU A 990 -6.11 42.71 10.22
N PRO A 991 -4.85 43.04 10.57
CA PRO A 991 -4.38 44.43 10.55
C PRO A 991 -4.51 45.06 9.16
N GLY A 992 -5.08 46.27 9.10
CA GLY A 992 -5.20 47.04 7.85
C GLY A 992 -6.41 46.70 6.99
N GLU A 993 -7.29 45.80 7.43
CA GLU A 993 -8.60 45.57 6.81
C GLU A 993 -9.64 46.60 7.26
N PRO A 994 -10.57 47.01 6.37
CA PRO A 994 -11.73 47.76 6.80
C PRO A 994 -12.56 46.96 7.80
N LEU A 995 -13.00 47.61 8.87
CA LEU A 995 -13.78 46.97 9.92
C LEU A 995 -15.17 46.59 9.40
N PRO A 996 -15.55 45.30 9.42
CA PRO A 996 -16.88 44.88 9.00
C PRO A 996 -17.95 45.37 9.97
N VAL A 997 -19.13 45.70 9.45
CA VAL A 997 -20.28 46.02 10.30
C VAL A 997 -20.89 44.70 10.79
N PRO A 998 -21.07 44.50 12.12
CA PRO A 998 -21.65 43.26 12.61
C PRO A 998 -23.12 43.13 12.18
N ASP A 999 -23.47 42.00 11.56
CA ASP A 999 -24.86 41.68 11.21
C ASP A 999 -25.63 41.29 12.48
N MET A 1000 -26.46 42.20 12.97
CA MET A 1000 -27.27 41.99 14.16
C MET A 1000 -28.42 40.99 13.96
N ALA A 1001 -28.62 40.45 12.75
CA ALA A 1001 -29.50 39.33 12.50
C ALA A 1001 -28.81 37.96 12.68
N ASP A 1002 -27.48 37.89 12.69
CA ASP A 1002 -26.76 36.61 12.87
C ASP A 1002 -26.82 36.12 14.32
N PRO A 1003 -27.34 34.90 14.60
CA PRO A 1003 -27.27 34.23 15.89
C PRO A 1003 -25.94 34.34 16.64
N ALA A 1004 -24.81 34.20 15.93
CA ALA A 1004 -23.50 34.30 16.58
C ALA A 1004 -23.22 35.72 17.10
N MET A 1005 -23.66 36.75 16.36
CA MET A 1005 -23.55 38.16 16.79
C MET A 1005 -24.52 38.49 17.92
N LEU A 1006 -25.72 37.91 17.91
CA LEU A 1006 -26.72 38.07 18.97
C LEU A 1006 -26.21 37.58 20.33
N ASP A 1007 -25.42 36.51 20.38
CA ASP A 1007 -24.83 36.03 21.62
C ASP A 1007 -23.54 36.76 21.99
N ALA A 1008 -22.74 37.15 20.98
CA ALA A 1008 -21.54 37.95 21.19
C ALA A 1008 -21.85 39.33 21.78
N ILE A 1009 -22.87 40.03 21.27
CA ILE A 1009 -23.26 41.36 21.79
C ILE A 1009 -23.71 41.29 23.24
N LYS A 1010 -24.49 40.25 23.62
CA LYS A 1010 -24.88 40.01 25.03
C LYS A 1010 -23.67 39.75 25.91
N THR A 1011 -22.69 38.99 25.41
CA THR A 1011 -21.45 38.68 26.13
C THR A 1011 -20.62 39.95 26.36
N VAL A 1012 -20.43 40.77 25.32
CA VAL A 1012 -19.72 42.05 25.43
C VAL A 1012 -20.47 43.03 26.34
N TYR A 1013 -21.79 43.08 26.25
CA TYR A 1013 -22.65 43.91 27.10
C TYR A 1013 -22.51 43.52 28.58
N ALA A 1014 -22.64 42.24 28.89
CA ALA A 1014 -22.46 41.72 30.24
C ALA A 1014 -21.07 42.03 30.81
N LYS A 1015 -20.03 42.03 29.97
CA LYS A 1015 -18.65 42.32 30.37
C LYS A 1015 -18.38 43.81 30.60
N ARG A 1016 -18.91 44.70 29.74
CA ARG A 1016 -18.63 46.15 29.80
C ARG A 1016 -19.62 46.93 30.68
N LEU A 1017 -20.90 46.57 30.64
CA LEU A 1017 -21.99 47.29 31.33
C LEU A 1017 -22.66 46.47 32.46
N GLY A 1018 -22.33 45.18 32.58
CA GLY A 1018 -22.75 44.31 33.69
C GLY A 1018 -23.95 43.40 33.38
N ARG A 1019 -23.98 42.23 34.03
CA ARG A 1019 -25.01 41.18 33.82
C ARG A 1019 -26.41 41.58 34.28
N LEU A 1020 -26.52 42.37 35.36
CA LEU A 1020 -27.81 42.82 35.90
C LEU A 1020 -28.55 43.73 34.91
N LYS A 1021 -27.82 44.65 34.26
CA LYS A 1021 -28.38 45.54 33.24
C LYS A 1021 -28.78 44.79 31.96
N LEU A 1022 -28.07 43.72 31.61
CA LEU A 1022 -28.49 42.83 30.52
C LEU A 1022 -29.79 42.09 30.87
N MET A 1023 -29.89 41.56 32.10
CA MET A 1023 -31.06 40.81 32.55
C MET A 1023 -32.34 41.64 32.56
N SER A 1024 -32.26 42.94 32.89
CA SER A 1024 -33.44 43.83 32.83
C SER A 1024 -33.99 43.98 31.41
N HIS A 1025 -33.16 43.86 30.38
CA HIS A 1025 -33.59 43.91 28.98
C HIS A 1025 -34.15 42.58 28.49
N THR A 1026 -33.60 41.45 28.95
CA THR A 1026 -34.00 40.11 28.48
C THR A 1026 -35.21 39.52 29.21
N LEU A 1027 -35.50 39.98 30.43
CA LEU A 1027 -36.57 39.44 31.28
C LEU A 1027 -37.88 40.25 31.22
N ASN A 1028 -37.92 41.35 30.46
CA ASN A 1028 -39.12 42.18 30.33
C ASN A 1028 -40.14 41.52 29.39
N PRO A 1029 -41.33 41.08 29.87
CA PRO A 1029 -42.35 40.47 29.02
C PRO A 1029 -42.86 41.48 27.99
N GLY A 1030 -42.64 41.21 26.70
CA GLY A 1030 -42.97 42.15 25.60
C GLY A 1030 -41.85 43.12 25.19
N GLY A 1031 -40.65 43.00 25.78
CA GLY A 1031 -39.48 43.76 25.39
C GLY A 1031 -38.93 43.40 23.99
N PRO A 1032 -38.05 44.23 23.41
CA PRO A 1032 -37.40 43.95 22.13
C PRO A 1032 -36.61 42.64 22.19
N SER A 1033 -36.67 41.85 21.12
CA SER A 1033 -35.98 40.55 21.01
C SER A 1033 -35.23 40.42 19.69
N GLY A 1034 -34.41 39.37 19.57
CA GLY A 1034 -33.62 39.09 18.36
C GLY A 1034 -32.75 40.28 17.93
N ALA A 1035 -32.80 40.61 16.64
CA ALA A 1035 -32.01 41.69 16.04
C ALA A 1035 -32.34 43.08 16.59
N VAL A 1036 -33.59 43.32 17.03
CA VAL A 1036 -34.01 44.61 17.59
C VAL A 1036 -33.33 44.85 18.92
N LEU A 1037 -33.29 43.83 19.78
CA LEU A 1037 -32.56 43.89 21.05
C LEU A 1037 -31.07 44.13 20.82
N ALA A 1038 -30.46 43.39 19.89
CA ALA A 1038 -29.04 43.52 19.61
C ALA A 1038 -28.65 44.92 19.11
N LYS A 1039 -29.48 45.55 18.26
CA LYS A 1039 -29.28 46.95 17.84
C LYS A 1039 -29.33 47.93 19.02
N LEU A 1040 -30.26 47.75 19.96
CA LEU A 1040 -30.36 48.56 21.17
C LEU A 1040 -29.12 48.38 22.06
N LEU A 1041 -28.74 47.12 22.36
CA LEU A 1041 -27.56 46.83 23.19
C LEU A 1041 -26.28 47.41 22.58
N ARG A 1042 -26.14 47.34 21.25
CA ARG A 1042 -25.01 47.94 20.52
C ARG A 1042 -25.00 49.46 20.66
N ALA A 1043 -26.13 50.14 20.50
CA ALA A 1043 -26.22 51.59 20.62
C ALA A 1043 -25.82 52.07 22.03
N GLU A 1044 -26.30 51.38 23.07
CA GLU A 1044 -25.90 51.69 24.46
C GLU A 1044 -24.41 51.44 24.72
N LEU A 1045 -23.86 50.35 24.19
CA LEU A 1045 -22.44 50.05 24.30
C LEU A 1045 -21.57 51.15 23.66
N ILE A 1046 -21.94 51.62 22.47
CA ILE A 1046 -21.23 52.70 21.78
C ILE A 1046 -21.31 53.99 22.58
N ALA A 1047 -22.48 54.34 23.11
CA ALA A 1047 -22.67 55.55 23.90
C ALA A 1047 -21.90 55.53 25.23
N ALA A 1048 -21.70 54.34 25.82
CA ALA A 1048 -20.97 54.18 27.08
C ALA A 1048 -19.45 54.04 26.92
N GLU A 1049 -18.96 53.76 25.71
CA GLU A 1049 -17.53 53.63 25.42
C GLU A 1049 -16.83 54.99 25.50
N LYS A 1050 -15.88 55.13 26.43
CA LYS A 1050 -15.07 56.35 26.57
C LYS A 1050 -13.83 56.28 25.69
N VAL A 1051 -13.67 57.27 24.81
CA VAL A 1051 -12.42 57.54 24.07
C VAL A 1051 -11.72 58.70 24.77
N ASP A 1052 -10.48 58.48 25.17
CA ASP A 1052 -9.63 59.44 25.87
C ASP A 1052 -8.88 60.34 24.89
N ASP A 1053 -8.50 61.55 25.36
CA ASP A 1053 -7.76 62.53 24.55
C ASP A 1053 -6.44 61.97 24.00
N ALA A 1054 -5.80 61.02 24.69
CA ALA A 1054 -4.58 60.36 24.23
C ALA A 1054 -4.82 59.55 22.94
N ALA A 1055 -5.96 58.86 22.82
CA ALA A 1055 -6.30 58.12 21.61
C ALA A 1055 -6.59 59.05 20.42
N LEU A 1056 -7.24 60.18 20.67
CA LEU A 1056 -7.49 61.20 19.64
C LEU A 1056 -6.18 61.86 19.18
N GLN A 1057 -5.27 62.20 20.09
CA GLN A 1057 -3.95 62.73 19.74
C GLN A 1057 -3.12 61.70 18.94
N ALA A 1058 -3.20 60.42 19.29
CA ALA A 1058 -2.55 59.35 18.54
C ALA A 1058 -3.10 59.24 17.10
N LEU A 1059 -4.41 59.35 16.93
CA LEU A 1059 -5.07 59.36 15.60
C LEU A 1059 -4.56 60.54 14.75
N ALA A 1060 -4.52 61.76 15.29
CA ALA A 1060 -3.97 62.92 14.59
C ALA A 1060 -2.50 62.68 14.19
N ARG A 1061 -1.64 62.24 15.11
CA ARG A 1061 -0.23 61.98 14.80
C ARG A 1061 -0.05 60.95 13.67
N GLN A 1062 -0.87 59.90 13.67
CA GLN A 1062 -0.87 58.90 12.59
C GLN A 1062 -1.34 59.48 11.25
N ARG A 1063 -2.37 60.33 11.22
CA ARG A 1063 -2.81 61.02 9.99
C ARG A 1063 -1.69 61.84 9.38
N ALA A 1064 -0.99 62.63 10.20
CA ALA A 1064 0.12 63.47 9.76
C ALA A 1064 1.28 62.64 9.18
N ASP A 1065 1.69 61.58 9.89
CA ASP A 1065 2.76 60.68 9.47
C ASP A 1065 2.40 59.92 8.17
N ASN A 1066 1.14 59.48 8.04
CA ASN A 1066 0.67 58.81 6.83
C ASN A 1066 0.63 59.76 5.62
N ALA A 1067 0.21 61.01 5.80
CA ALA A 1067 0.28 62.03 4.75
C ALA A 1067 1.73 62.31 4.31
N ARG A 1068 2.66 62.46 5.27
CA ARG A 1068 4.10 62.61 4.99
C ARG A 1068 4.65 61.42 4.20
N LYS A 1069 4.31 60.19 4.59
CA LYS A 1069 4.70 58.95 3.88
C LYS A 1069 4.15 58.86 2.45
N VAL A 1070 2.99 59.44 2.18
CA VAL A 1070 2.45 59.54 0.80
C VAL A 1070 3.34 60.49 -0.02
N MET A 1071 3.65 61.67 0.50
CA MET A 1071 4.46 62.66 -0.22
C MET A 1071 5.90 62.19 -0.46
N MET A 1072 6.51 61.52 0.51
CA MET A 1072 7.87 60.96 0.38
C MET A 1072 7.98 59.81 -0.64
N ARG A 1073 6.87 59.21 -1.07
CA ARG A 1073 6.90 58.20 -2.15
C ARG A 1073 7.19 58.82 -3.52
N ILE A 1074 6.90 60.11 -3.71
CA ILE A 1074 7.21 60.82 -4.96
C ILE A 1074 8.71 61.12 -5.03
N ASP A 1075 9.27 61.67 -3.95
CA ASP A 1075 10.70 61.92 -3.81
C ASP A 1075 11.09 61.84 -2.32
N ASN A 1076 12.04 60.97 -2.01
CA ASN A 1076 12.48 60.74 -0.63
C ASN A 1076 13.21 61.96 -0.03
N THR A 1077 13.77 62.84 -0.87
CA THR A 1077 14.47 64.07 -0.43
C THR A 1077 13.52 65.11 0.17
N LEU A 1078 12.22 65.03 -0.12
CA LEU A 1078 11.20 65.87 0.51
C LEU A 1078 11.10 65.68 2.03
N GLY A 1079 11.64 64.58 2.57
CA GLY A 1079 11.64 64.29 4.00
C GLY A 1079 12.24 65.40 4.86
N ASP A 1080 13.24 66.13 4.35
CA ASP A 1080 13.90 67.27 5.01
C ASP A 1080 13.11 68.58 4.89
N HIS A 1081 12.18 68.64 3.94
CA HIS A 1081 11.32 69.79 3.66
C HIS A 1081 9.92 69.65 4.27
N ILE A 1082 9.57 68.48 4.81
CA ILE A 1082 8.27 68.18 5.42
C ILE A 1082 8.45 67.89 6.91
N THR A 1083 7.98 68.81 7.76
CA THR A 1083 7.97 68.68 9.23
C THR A 1083 6.59 68.28 9.75
N LEU A 1084 6.53 67.49 10.82
CA LEU A 1084 5.28 67.14 11.50
C LEU A 1084 4.99 68.15 12.62
N GLY A 1085 3.81 68.77 12.61
CA GLY A 1085 3.32 69.65 13.67
C GLY A 1085 2.51 68.91 14.75
N GLU A 1086 2.20 69.60 15.85
CA GLU A 1086 1.34 69.05 16.89
C GLU A 1086 -0.12 68.85 16.40
N PRO A 1087 -0.86 67.86 16.96
CA PRO A 1087 -2.28 67.65 16.66
C PRO A 1087 -3.14 68.90 16.78
N VAL A 1088 -4.04 69.12 15.80
CA VAL A 1088 -4.95 70.28 15.76
C VAL A 1088 -6.40 69.82 15.88
N LYS A 1089 -7.22 70.53 16.65
CA LYS A 1089 -8.68 70.30 16.70
C LYS A 1089 -9.35 71.09 15.57
N THR A 1090 -10.17 70.43 14.76
CA THR A 1090 -10.97 71.03 13.67
C THR A 1090 -12.38 70.46 13.70
N ARG A 1091 -13.32 71.12 13.02
CA ARG A 1091 -14.67 70.58 12.82
C ARG A 1091 -14.70 69.78 11.53
N ALA A 1092 -15.30 68.59 11.56
CA ALA A 1092 -15.48 67.78 10.37
C ALA A 1092 -16.37 68.53 9.36
N GLU A 1093 -15.89 68.58 8.12
CA GLU A 1093 -16.65 69.08 6.98
C GLU A 1093 -17.37 67.92 6.27
N ARG A 1094 -18.12 68.22 5.22
CA ARG A 1094 -18.86 67.23 4.45
C ARG A 1094 -17.96 66.11 3.89
N ASP A 1095 -16.72 66.45 3.54
CA ASP A 1095 -15.75 65.55 2.92
C ASP A 1095 -14.79 64.89 3.93
N GLY A 1096 -14.84 65.27 5.21
CA GLY A 1096 -14.10 64.63 6.29
C GLY A 1096 -13.40 65.61 7.23
N VAL A 1097 -12.37 65.13 7.94
CA VAL A 1097 -11.55 65.94 8.84
C VAL A 1097 -10.36 66.50 8.06
N ALA A 1098 -10.35 67.82 7.82
CA ALA A 1098 -9.34 68.48 6.99
C ALA A 1098 -7.96 68.50 7.66
N LEU A 1099 -6.93 68.02 6.96
CA LEU A 1099 -5.54 68.00 7.39
C LEU A 1099 -4.99 69.42 7.57
N GLY A 1100 -4.27 69.67 8.65
CA GLY A 1100 -3.59 70.94 8.86
C GLY A 1100 -2.35 71.04 7.99
N ILE A 1101 -2.37 71.92 6.99
CA ILE A 1101 -1.22 72.17 6.11
C ILE A 1101 -0.78 73.62 6.28
N LYS A 1102 0.50 73.84 6.61
CA LYS A 1102 1.12 75.18 6.63
C LYS A 1102 2.31 75.22 5.69
N LEU A 1103 2.24 76.11 4.69
CA LEU A 1103 3.31 76.36 3.75
C LEU A 1103 4.20 77.50 4.26
N SER A 1104 5.51 77.33 4.16
CA SER A 1104 6.49 78.39 4.42
C SER A 1104 7.58 78.36 3.35
N SER A 1105 8.17 79.51 3.06
CA SER A 1105 9.36 79.60 2.20
C SER A 1105 10.56 79.86 3.08
N LYS A 1106 11.66 79.15 2.84
CA LYS A 1106 12.95 79.50 3.42
C LYS A 1106 13.69 80.52 2.56
#